data_AF-A0AA43HHS9-F1
#
_entry.id   AF-A0AA43HHS9-F1
#
_cell.length_a   1.000
_cell.length_b   1.000
_cell.length_c   1.000
_cell.angle_alpha   90.00
_cell.angle_beta   90.00
_cell.angle_gamma   90.00
#
_symmetry.space_group_name_H-M   'P 1'
#
loop_
_entity.id
_entity.type
_entity.pdbx_description
1 polymer ?
#
loop_
_entity_poly.entity_id
_entity_poly.type
_entity_poly.pdbx_seq_one_letter_code
_entity_poly.pdbx_strand_id
1 'polypeptide(L)'
;MKNYPIPTKEKDNVLSRNVYTPKVFMIVWSTFFTFLIISCQHSPAPLDFALQSAGSNRPELEKVLAHYSADKADSLKYKAAVFLIENMPWHYSYGGECVEEYRRQIDRLHPDLPLEIRLVLYTLPGHYNPSDCTLEVVRDIEVMTADFLIHNIDQSFAQWENSYWLRDLSFEDFCEYLLPYRVENEPLMHWKDSLPEKHKMELADLTDHFANVQKDPYGIYKFLKDCLSNELLETYIFRKFELPNGEEFEFDCMAAVLAETFFWRMCGIPAAKDLISVWGHGNNGHSLVSIIDPRSTHGSISSEIHLYAPKVFRRTFAADRSKYPLPNNHPYIHHPLYKDVTSKHTRGINLSLSVGNRKGKAEHLYLAVFSRGWKPVAVTEIKGGKAHFEEVGVGVVYIPFYYEGNQQVFISNPFYLRANGDCVYFDPDKENTQQIEVTRKCQLHDYKIWWSKLFVNGRFEASGNRQFNDSVMLHKVESRTYCDKVTIDTDPGQPFRYYRFINNGWPTDLAEIHFYDADGKEIRGEVIGDTITLSNENLLDINDNDMLSFAAIESWVGFDFGREVPVSRIEYLPRNDTNGIYPDMVYELWYFDQHEWSSLGRKSATDYSIRFDDVPKGALLWLRNLSEGKEERIFTYENGKQYWY
;
A
#
# COMPACT_ATOMS: atom_id res chain seq x y z
N MET A 1 6.11 -31.61 -38.99
CA MET A 1 4.79 -32.20 -39.36
C MET A 1 3.72 -31.33 -38.69
N LYS A 2 2.67 -30.75 -39.29
CA LYS A 2 2.19 -30.55 -40.68
C LYS A 2 1.48 -29.17 -40.73
N ASN A 3 1.16 -28.49 -41.83
CA ASN A 3 1.67 -28.36 -43.21
C ASN A 3 1.05 -27.05 -43.77
N TYR A 4 1.80 -26.20 -44.48
CA TYR A 4 1.23 -25.06 -45.25
C TYR A 4 1.00 -25.45 -46.71
N PRO A 5 -0.06 -24.96 -47.39
CA PRO A 5 -0.16 -24.98 -48.84
C PRO A 5 0.18 -23.61 -49.46
N ILE A 6 1.14 -23.62 -50.39
CA ILE A 6 1.36 -22.57 -51.40
C ILE A 6 0.74 -23.08 -52.72
N PRO A 7 0.09 -22.21 -53.52
CA PRO A 7 -0.04 -22.42 -54.96
C PRO A 7 0.94 -21.54 -55.75
N THR A 8 1.47 -22.07 -56.85
CA THR A 8 2.56 -21.51 -57.65
C THR A 8 2.13 -20.59 -58.80
N LYS A 9 3.11 -19.79 -59.27
CA LYS A 9 3.07 -18.94 -60.47
C LYS A 9 2.62 -19.68 -61.74
N GLU A 10 2.06 -18.94 -62.69
CA GLU A 10 2.73 -18.76 -63.99
C GLU A 10 2.40 -17.41 -64.65
N LYS A 11 3.16 -17.05 -65.70
CA LYS A 11 3.17 -15.74 -66.37
C LYS A 11 2.45 -15.81 -67.72
N ASP A 12 2.00 -14.66 -68.24
CA ASP A 12 2.40 -14.28 -69.60
C ASP A 12 2.31 -12.76 -69.87
N ASN A 13 3.14 -12.28 -70.80
CA ASN A 13 3.29 -10.87 -71.19
C ASN A 13 2.83 -10.66 -72.65
N VAL A 14 2.01 -9.64 -72.93
CA VAL A 14 1.91 -9.06 -74.29
C VAL A 14 1.81 -7.53 -74.22
N LEU A 15 2.57 -6.85 -75.09
CA LEU A 15 2.66 -5.40 -75.23
C LEU A 15 1.61 -4.83 -76.20
N SER A 16 1.21 -3.56 -76.04
CA SER A 16 1.17 -2.56 -77.13
C SER A 16 0.76 -1.16 -76.63
N ARG A 17 0.84 -0.14 -77.51
CA ARG A 17 0.98 1.30 -77.20
C ARG A 17 -0.28 2.15 -77.44
N ASN A 18 -0.38 3.22 -76.65
CA ASN A 18 -0.86 4.60 -76.94
C ASN A 18 -1.95 4.87 -78.00
N VAL A 19 -3.03 5.53 -77.56
CA VAL A 19 -3.65 6.70 -78.27
C VAL A 19 -4.03 7.77 -77.23
N TYR A 20 -4.13 9.05 -77.62
CA TYR A 20 -4.11 10.24 -76.75
C TYR A 20 -5.30 11.20 -77.06
N THR A 21 -5.74 11.99 -76.06
CA THR A 21 -6.56 13.24 -76.14
C THR A 21 -8.12 13.07 -76.33
N PRO A 22 -8.96 14.14 -76.18
CA PRO A 22 -9.43 14.64 -74.86
C PRO A 22 -10.93 15.08 -74.80
N LYS A 23 -11.46 15.39 -73.59
CA LYS A 23 -12.65 16.22 -73.20
C LYS A 23 -13.00 15.90 -71.73
N VAL A 24 -12.57 16.62 -70.68
CA VAL A 24 -12.81 18.01 -70.25
C VAL A 24 -14.30 18.34 -69.96
N PHE A 25 -14.58 18.83 -68.73
CA PHE A 25 -15.88 19.18 -68.11
C PHE A 25 -16.85 17.98 -67.93
N MET A 26 -17.16 17.48 -66.71
CA MET A 26 -17.96 18.18 -65.69
C MET A 26 -17.96 17.45 -64.31
N ILE A 27 -16.81 17.05 -63.74
CA ILE A 27 -16.74 16.40 -62.40
C ILE A 27 -15.66 17.05 -61.52
N VAL A 28 -15.97 18.25 -60.98
CA VAL A 28 -15.14 18.93 -59.95
C VAL A 28 -15.99 19.43 -58.75
N TRP A 29 -17.31 19.29 -58.81
CA TRP A 29 -18.25 19.77 -57.78
C TRP A 29 -19.04 18.64 -57.09
N SER A 30 -18.48 17.43 -57.06
CA SER A 30 -19.08 16.26 -56.38
C SER A 30 -18.08 15.51 -55.49
N THR A 31 -16.78 15.65 -55.71
CA THR A 31 -15.72 14.99 -54.92
C THR A 31 -15.17 15.84 -53.77
N PHE A 32 -15.56 17.12 -53.69
CA PHE A 32 -15.18 18.01 -52.58
C PHE A 32 -16.22 18.03 -51.44
N PHE A 33 -17.40 17.43 -51.63
CA PHE A 33 -18.46 17.36 -50.62
C PHE A 33 -18.49 16.04 -49.84
N THR A 34 -17.75 15.02 -50.29
CA THR A 34 -17.63 13.70 -49.64
C THR A 34 -16.41 13.55 -48.73
N PHE A 35 -15.49 14.53 -48.71
CA PHE A 35 -14.32 14.55 -47.81
C PHE A 35 -14.48 15.44 -46.57
N LEU A 36 -15.67 16.04 -46.37
CA LEU A 36 -15.96 16.93 -45.23
C LEU A 36 -16.87 16.30 -44.16
N ILE A 37 -17.16 14.99 -44.25
CA ILE A 37 -18.05 14.25 -43.33
C ILE A 37 -17.34 13.07 -42.63
N ILE A 38 -16.01 13.01 -42.68
CA ILE A 38 -15.17 11.99 -41.99
C ILE A 38 -14.17 12.65 -41.02
N SER A 39 -14.51 13.84 -40.50
CA SER A 39 -13.69 14.57 -39.53
C SER A 39 -14.53 15.08 -38.35
N CYS A 40 -15.38 14.19 -37.82
CA CYS A 40 -15.99 14.29 -36.51
C CYS A 40 -16.52 12.90 -36.12
N GLN A 41 -15.62 11.99 -35.76
CA GLN A 41 -16.02 10.85 -34.92
C GLN A 41 -16.38 11.42 -33.55
N HIS A 42 -17.63 11.83 -33.37
CA HIS A 42 -18.19 12.02 -32.05
C HIS A 42 -18.13 10.65 -31.37
N SER A 43 -17.27 10.51 -30.37
CA SER A 43 -17.44 9.43 -29.39
C SER A 43 -18.88 9.53 -28.86
N PRO A 44 -19.63 8.42 -28.78
CA PRO A 44 -20.97 8.44 -28.20
C PRO A 44 -20.93 9.06 -26.80
N ALA A 45 -22.02 9.71 -26.39
CA ALA A 45 -22.10 10.31 -25.06
C ALA A 45 -21.81 9.23 -23.99
N PRO A 46 -21.23 9.60 -22.84
CA PRO A 46 -20.87 8.65 -21.78
C PRO A 46 -21.95 7.59 -21.46
N LEU A 47 -23.21 8.01 -21.41
CA LEU A 47 -24.37 7.15 -21.21
C LEU A 47 -24.68 6.23 -22.41
N ASP A 48 -24.63 6.75 -23.64
CA ASP A 48 -24.86 5.96 -24.86
C ASP A 48 -23.82 4.84 -25.00
N PHE A 49 -22.56 5.13 -24.66
CA PHE A 49 -21.49 4.14 -24.64
C PHE A 49 -21.78 3.01 -23.62
N ALA A 50 -22.25 3.35 -22.43
CA ALA A 50 -22.60 2.36 -21.41
C ALA A 50 -23.81 1.51 -21.83
N LEU A 51 -24.89 2.13 -22.33
CA LEU A 51 -26.08 1.42 -22.82
C LEU A 51 -25.78 0.51 -24.02
N GLN A 52 -24.80 0.86 -24.86
CA GLN A 52 -24.30 -0.03 -25.92
C GLN A 52 -23.47 -1.18 -25.34
N SER A 53 -22.62 -0.89 -24.35
CA SER A 53 -21.76 -1.88 -23.68
C SER A 53 -22.55 -2.92 -22.87
N ALA A 54 -23.76 -2.59 -22.42
CA ALA A 54 -24.64 -3.49 -21.68
C ALA A 54 -25.18 -4.68 -22.50
N GLY A 55 -25.11 -4.63 -23.84
CA GLY A 55 -25.57 -5.72 -24.70
C GLY A 55 -27.02 -6.14 -24.42
N SER A 56 -27.22 -7.39 -24.02
CA SER A 56 -28.53 -7.93 -23.65
C SER A 56 -29.12 -7.38 -22.34
N ASN A 57 -28.27 -6.80 -21.47
CA ASN A 57 -28.71 -6.24 -20.18
C ASN A 57 -29.21 -4.78 -20.29
N ARG A 58 -29.05 -4.15 -21.46
CA ARG A 58 -29.50 -2.78 -21.75
C ARG A 58 -30.95 -2.47 -21.27
N PRO A 59 -31.96 -3.36 -21.41
CA PRO A 59 -33.33 -3.05 -20.99
C PRO A 59 -33.48 -2.79 -19.48
N GLU A 60 -32.66 -3.43 -18.64
CA GLU A 60 -32.69 -3.17 -17.18
C GLU A 60 -32.17 -1.75 -16.89
N LEU A 61 -31.10 -1.32 -17.54
CA LEU A 61 -30.55 0.03 -17.37
C LEU A 61 -31.52 1.10 -17.91
N GLU A 62 -32.19 0.84 -19.03
CA GLU A 62 -33.24 1.72 -19.57
C GLU A 62 -34.47 1.78 -18.67
N LYS A 63 -34.83 0.68 -17.97
CA LYS A 63 -35.90 0.66 -16.95
C LYS A 63 -35.59 1.57 -15.76
N VAL A 64 -34.34 1.65 -15.30
CA VAL A 64 -33.93 2.61 -14.23
C VAL A 64 -34.06 4.06 -14.69
N LEU A 65 -33.58 4.37 -15.91
CA LEU A 65 -33.71 5.71 -16.48
C LEU A 65 -35.18 6.10 -16.66
N ALA A 66 -36.01 5.19 -17.16
CA ALA A 66 -37.45 5.41 -17.32
C ALA A 66 -38.14 5.68 -15.97
N HIS A 67 -37.81 4.90 -14.93
CA HIS A 67 -38.36 5.04 -13.58
C HIS A 67 -38.22 6.46 -13.03
N TYR A 68 -36.99 7.00 -12.98
CA TYR A 68 -36.74 8.36 -12.47
C TYR A 68 -37.01 9.50 -13.47
N SER A 69 -37.32 9.20 -14.73
CA SER A 69 -37.75 10.22 -15.71
C SER A 69 -39.22 10.60 -15.61
N ALA A 70 -40.02 9.83 -14.86
CA ALA A 70 -41.47 9.97 -14.79
C ALA A 70 -41.94 11.18 -13.95
N ASP A 71 -41.24 11.50 -12.85
CA ASP A 71 -41.51 12.66 -12.00
C ASP A 71 -40.38 13.70 -12.09
N LYS A 72 -40.74 14.98 -12.03
CA LYS A 72 -39.77 16.08 -11.91
C LYS A 72 -39.12 16.14 -10.53
N ALA A 73 -39.79 15.63 -9.49
CA ALA A 73 -39.21 15.49 -8.16
C ALA A 73 -37.92 14.65 -8.19
N ASP A 74 -37.91 13.57 -8.97
CA ASP A 74 -36.78 12.65 -9.11
C ASP A 74 -35.64 13.16 -10.02
N SER A 75 -35.64 14.44 -10.39
CA SER A 75 -34.62 15.00 -11.30
C SER A 75 -33.17 14.88 -10.80
N LEU A 76 -32.94 14.76 -9.48
CA LEU A 76 -31.63 14.40 -8.92
C LEU A 76 -31.37 12.89 -8.95
N LYS A 77 -32.37 12.05 -8.67
CA LYS A 77 -32.25 10.58 -8.77
C LYS A 77 -31.99 10.13 -10.20
N TYR A 78 -32.62 10.77 -11.19
CA TYR A 78 -32.32 10.55 -12.61
C TYR A 78 -30.86 10.86 -12.95
N LYS A 79 -30.32 11.98 -12.46
CA LYS A 79 -28.89 12.30 -12.63
C LYS A 79 -27.98 11.28 -11.95
N ALA A 80 -28.35 10.80 -10.76
CA ALA A 80 -27.62 9.76 -10.05
C ALA A 80 -27.64 8.42 -10.80
N ALA A 81 -28.78 8.04 -11.39
CA ALA A 81 -28.89 6.89 -12.27
C ALA A 81 -27.98 7.02 -13.52
N VAL A 82 -27.99 8.19 -14.17
CA VAL A 82 -27.10 8.47 -15.31
C VAL A 82 -25.63 8.36 -14.90
N PHE A 83 -25.23 8.96 -13.78
CA PHE A 83 -23.86 8.90 -13.24
C PHE A 83 -23.42 7.45 -12.95
N LEU A 84 -24.28 6.64 -12.34
CA LEU A 84 -23.97 5.23 -12.07
C LEU A 84 -23.82 4.44 -13.38
N ILE A 85 -24.81 4.54 -14.29
CA ILE A 85 -24.84 3.78 -15.54
C ILE A 85 -23.66 4.16 -16.45
N GLU A 86 -23.36 5.46 -16.63
CA GLU A 86 -22.30 5.87 -17.56
C GLU A 86 -20.90 5.42 -17.14
N ASN A 87 -20.66 5.19 -15.83
CA ASN A 87 -19.37 4.77 -15.27
C ASN A 87 -19.30 3.24 -14.99
N MET A 88 -20.44 2.56 -14.95
CA MET A 88 -20.56 1.11 -14.79
C MET A 88 -19.71 0.23 -15.76
N PRO A 89 -19.37 0.61 -17.01
CA PRO A 89 -18.49 -0.18 -17.87
C PRO A 89 -17.06 -0.38 -17.32
N TRP A 90 -16.65 0.40 -16.32
CA TRP A 90 -15.34 0.30 -15.66
C TRP A 90 -15.37 -0.60 -14.42
N HIS A 91 -16.49 -1.30 -14.17
CA HIS A 91 -16.75 -2.01 -12.93
C HIS A 91 -17.08 -3.48 -13.17
N TYR A 92 -16.53 -4.33 -12.30
CA TYR A 92 -16.67 -5.78 -12.36
C TYR A 92 -16.42 -6.42 -11.00
N SER A 93 -16.89 -7.65 -10.83
CA SER A 93 -16.47 -8.55 -9.76
C SER A 93 -15.83 -9.81 -10.35
N TYR A 94 -15.18 -10.60 -9.51
CA TYR A 94 -14.76 -11.96 -9.90
C TYR A 94 -15.86 -12.96 -9.56
N GLY A 95 -16.08 -13.93 -10.44
CA GLY A 95 -17.09 -14.98 -10.32
C GLY A 95 -16.64 -16.31 -10.91
N GLY A 96 -17.61 -17.15 -11.24
CA GLY A 96 -17.40 -18.55 -11.63
C GLY A 96 -17.55 -19.51 -10.45
N GLU A 97 -17.83 -20.79 -10.73
CA GLU A 97 -18.19 -21.80 -9.71
C GLU A 97 -17.17 -21.90 -8.55
N CYS A 98 -15.88 -21.77 -8.86
CA CYS A 98 -14.78 -21.79 -7.88
C CYS A 98 -14.87 -20.62 -6.89
N VAL A 99 -15.17 -19.41 -7.37
CA VAL A 99 -15.31 -18.21 -6.53
C VAL A 99 -16.57 -18.30 -5.66
N GLU A 100 -17.67 -18.85 -6.19
CA GLU A 100 -18.90 -19.01 -5.40
C GLU A 100 -18.79 -20.13 -4.34
N GLU A 101 -18.06 -21.22 -4.58
CA GLU A 101 -17.72 -22.18 -3.50
C GLU A 101 -16.77 -21.56 -2.47
N TYR A 102 -15.76 -20.79 -2.90
CA TYR A 102 -14.87 -20.06 -1.98
C TYR A 102 -15.68 -19.16 -1.03
N ARG A 103 -16.63 -18.36 -1.54
CA ARG A 103 -17.50 -17.50 -0.72
C ARG A 103 -18.35 -18.31 0.26
N ARG A 104 -18.96 -19.41 -0.22
CA ARG A 104 -19.73 -20.33 0.64
C ARG A 104 -18.88 -21.04 1.69
N GLN A 105 -17.58 -21.22 1.48
CA GLN A 105 -16.67 -21.75 2.48
C GLN A 105 -16.26 -20.69 3.52
N ILE A 106 -15.95 -19.46 3.11
CA ILE A 106 -15.74 -18.32 4.02
C ILE A 106 -16.94 -18.18 4.99
N ASP A 107 -18.17 -18.28 4.47
CA ASP A 107 -19.40 -18.18 5.29
C ASP A 107 -19.58 -19.33 6.30
N ARG A 108 -18.98 -20.51 6.03
CA ARG A 108 -19.02 -21.67 6.93
C ARG A 108 -17.91 -21.60 7.99
N LEU A 109 -16.73 -21.13 7.60
CA LEU A 109 -15.58 -20.93 8.50
C LEU A 109 -15.83 -19.76 9.47
N HIS A 110 -16.47 -18.70 8.98
CA HIS A 110 -16.61 -17.43 9.69
C HIS A 110 -18.06 -16.91 9.75
N PRO A 111 -19.00 -17.68 10.33
CA PRO A 111 -20.44 -17.37 10.29
C PRO A 111 -20.82 -16.06 10.99
N ASP A 112 -20.08 -15.69 12.05
CA ASP A 112 -20.37 -14.53 12.91
C ASP A 112 -19.67 -13.23 12.48
N LEU A 113 -18.97 -13.21 11.33
CA LEU A 113 -18.27 -11.99 10.90
C LEU A 113 -19.22 -10.91 10.39
N PRO A 114 -18.95 -9.62 10.73
CA PRO A 114 -19.62 -8.48 10.13
C PRO A 114 -19.52 -8.48 8.60
N LEU A 115 -20.54 -7.94 7.92
CA LEU A 115 -20.64 -8.00 6.46
C LEU A 115 -19.47 -7.28 5.79
N GLU A 116 -19.03 -6.15 6.33
CA GLU A 116 -17.87 -5.38 5.87
C GLU A 116 -16.58 -6.20 5.89
N ILE A 117 -16.40 -7.12 6.84
CA ILE A 117 -15.26 -8.05 6.87
C ILE A 117 -15.43 -9.13 5.78
N ARG A 118 -16.64 -9.71 5.67
CA ARG A 118 -16.93 -10.74 4.65
C ARG A 118 -16.76 -10.21 3.23
N LEU A 119 -17.19 -8.98 2.95
CA LEU A 119 -16.99 -8.32 1.66
C LEU A 119 -15.50 -8.21 1.30
N VAL A 120 -14.64 -7.88 2.27
CA VAL A 120 -13.18 -7.93 2.06
C VAL A 120 -12.70 -9.34 1.74
N LEU A 121 -13.07 -10.34 2.55
CA LEU A 121 -12.66 -11.74 2.32
C LEU A 121 -13.13 -12.28 0.96
N TYR A 122 -14.26 -11.80 0.43
CA TYR A 122 -14.78 -12.13 -0.90
C TYR A 122 -13.99 -11.52 -2.07
N THR A 123 -13.14 -10.52 -1.84
CA THR A 123 -12.25 -9.94 -2.87
C THR A 123 -10.94 -10.73 -3.02
N LEU A 124 -10.51 -11.47 -2.00
CA LEU A 124 -9.20 -12.14 -1.96
C LEU A 124 -8.89 -13.06 -3.15
N PRO A 125 -9.85 -13.80 -3.77
CA PRO A 125 -9.58 -14.56 -4.99
C PRO A 125 -9.02 -13.70 -6.12
N GLY A 126 -9.46 -12.45 -6.24
CA GLY A 126 -8.99 -11.48 -7.22
C GLY A 126 -7.63 -10.83 -6.91
N HIS A 127 -7.14 -10.96 -5.68
CA HIS A 127 -5.89 -10.33 -5.21
C HIS A 127 -4.76 -11.35 -5.05
N TYR A 128 -5.07 -12.55 -4.56
CA TYR A 128 -4.09 -13.57 -4.16
C TYR A 128 -4.29 -14.94 -4.85
N ASN A 129 -5.45 -15.17 -5.47
CA ASN A 129 -5.89 -16.46 -6.03
C ASN A 129 -5.52 -17.69 -5.17
N PRO A 130 -5.97 -17.75 -3.90
CA PRO A 130 -5.52 -18.77 -2.93
C PRO A 130 -5.97 -20.21 -3.26
N SER A 131 -6.73 -20.43 -4.33
CA SER A 131 -7.36 -21.73 -4.62
C SER A 131 -7.13 -22.23 -6.05
N ASP A 132 -6.12 -21.69 -6.76
CA ASP A 132 -5.89 -21.94 -8.20
C ASP A 132 -7.19 -21.77 -9.04
N CYS A 133 -8.07 -20.86 -8.62
CA CYS A 133 -9.36 -20.67 -9.27
C CYS A 133 -9.17 -20.11 -10.69
N THR A 134 -9.97 -20.63 -11.62
CA THR A 134 -10.25 -19.90 -12.87
C THR A 134 -11.18 -18.75 -12.52
N LEU A 135 -10.66 -17.52 -12.57
CA LEU A 135 -11.41 -16.30 -12.25
C LEU A 135 -12.17 -15.82 -13.49
N GLU A 136 -13.50 -15.82 -13.41
CA GLU A 136 -14.35 -15.21 -14.44
C GLU A 136 -14.58 -13.73 -14.10
N VAL A 137 -14.43 -12.84 -15.09
CA VAL A 137 -14.70 -11.41 -14.92
C VAL A 137 -16.18 -11.15 -15.19
N VAL A 138 -16.94 -10.87 -14.14
CA VAL A 138 -18.37 -10.54 -14.20
C VAL A 138 -18.51 -9.02 -14.22
N ARG A 139 -18.77 -8.44 -15.38
CA ARG A 139 -18.89 -6.98 -15.56
C ARG A 139 -20.26 -6.49 -15.11
N ASP A 140 -20.28 -5.46 -14.28
CA ASP A 140 -21.52 -4.89 -13.72
C ASP A 140 -22.51 -4.51 -14.83
N ILE A 141 -22.03 -3.88 -15.90
CA ILE A 141 -22.86 -3.41 -17.03
C ILE A 141 -23.62 -4.56 -17.74
N GLU A 142 -23.10 -5.79 -17.66
CA GLU A 142 -23.65 -6.99 -18.30
C GLU A 142 -24.63 -7.77 -17.39
N VAL A 143 -24.68 -7.48 -16.08
CA VAL A 143 -25.50 -8.23 -15.09
C VAL A 143 -26.35 -7.39 -14.13
N MET A 144 -26.15 -6.08 -14.07
CA MET A 144 -26.87 -5.17 -13.16
C MET A 144 -28.38 -5.17 -13.44
N THR A 145 -29.20 -5.44 -12.41
CA THR A 145 -30.66 -5.37 -12.51
C THR A 145 -31.19 -4.00 -12.15
N ALA A 146 -32.35 -3.64 -12.71
CA ALA A 146 -32.99 -2.37 -12.42
C ALA A 146 -33.42 -2.27 -10.96
N ASP A 147 -33.93 -3.36 -10.40
CA ASP A 147 -34.47 -3.40 -9.04
C ASP A 147 -33.34 -3.21 -8.00
N PHE A 148 -32.15 -3.76 -8.24
CA PHE A 148 -30.96 -3.50 -7.42
C PHE A 148 -30.55 -2.04 -7.48
N LEU A 149 -30.45 -1.47 -8.69
CA LEU A 149 -29.92 -0.12 -8.88
C LEU A 149 -30.88 0.97 -8.38
N ILE A 150 -32.20 0.80 -8.59
CA ILE A 150 -33.25 1.67 -8.04
C ILE A 150 -33.19 1.65 -6.51
N HIS A 151 -33.19 0.46 -5.89
CA HIS A 151 -33.09 0.34 -4.45
C HIS A 151 -31.81 1.00 -3.90
N ASN A 152 -30.65 0.80 -4.52
CA ASN A 152 -29.42 1.47 -4.11
C ASN A 152 -29.51 3.00 -4.19
N ILE A 153 -30.09 3.54 -5.26
CA ILE A 153 -30.28 4.99 -5.43
C ILE A 153 -31.23 5.51 -4.36
N ASP A 154 -32.40 4.90 -4.17
CA ASP A 154 -33.39 5.33 -3.19
C ASP A 154 -32.85 5.30 -1.75
N GLN A 155 -32.09 4.28 -1.37
CA GLN A 155 -31.45 4.22 -0.04
C GLN A 155 -30.35 5.27 0.13
N SER A 156 -29.56 5.52 -0.92
CA SER A 156 -28.53 6.57 -0.86
C SER A 156 -29.16 7.96 -0.71
N PHE A 157 -30.27 8.24 -1.40
CA PHE A 157 -31.03 9.48 -1.20
C PHE A 157 -31.68 9.54 0.19
N ALA A 158 -32.24 8.44 0.70
CA ALA A 158 -32.79 8.39 2.04
C ALA A 158 -31.73 8.68 3.12
N GLN A 159 -30.50 8.18 2.97
CA GLN A 159 -29.37 8.56 3.83
C GLN A 159 -29.06 10.07 3.68
N TRP A 160 -28.92 10.56 2.44
CA TRP A 160 -28.52 11.95 2.18
C TRP A 160 -29.52 12.98 2.70
N GLU A 161 -30.82 12.74 2.52
CA GLU A 161 -31.89 13.68 2.89
C GLU A 161 -32.19 13.68 4.40
N ASN A 162 -32.08 12.54 5.08
CA ASN A 162 -32.42 12.42 6.51
C ASN A 162 -31.25 12.74 7.45
N SER A 163 -29.99 12.60 7.01
CA SER A 163 -28.81 12.91 7.82
C SER A 163 -28.46 14.39 7.82
N TYR A 164 -28.69 15.10 8.94
CA TYR A 164 -28.45 16.54 9.02
C TYR A 164 -27.01 16.97 8.75
N TRP A 165 -26.02 16.10 8.98
CA TRP A 165 -24.60 16.38 8.74
C TRP A 165 -24.23 16.39 7.24
N LEU A 166 -25.12 15.90 6.36
CA LEU A 166 -24.91 15.84 4.91
C LEU A 166 -25.55 17.01 4.13
N ARG A 167 -26.17 17.98 4.83
CA ARG A 167 -26.88 19.12 4.21
C ARG A 167 -26.01 19.99 3.29
N ASP A 168 -24.72 20.10 3.61
CA ASP A 168 -23.74 20.88 2.83
C ASP A 168 -22.96 20.01 1.80
N LEU A 169 -23.26 18.70 1.71
CA LEU A 169 -22.61 17.79 0.76
C LEU A 169 -23.04 18.14 -0.67
N SER A 170 -22.07 18.27 -1.57
CA SER A 170 -22.37 18.50 -2.99
C SER A 170 -23.00 17.27 -3.64
N PHE A 171 -23.76 17.46 -4.72
CA PHE A 171 -24.32 16.34 -5.48
C PHE A 171 -23.21 15.47 -6.09
N GLU A 172 -22.08 16.09 -6.44
CA GLU A 172 -20.89 15.44 -6.98
C GLU A 172 -20.18 14.57 -5.93
N ASP A 173 -20.01 15.07 -4.70
CA ASP A 173 -19.44 14.29 -3.59
C ASP A 173 -20.40 13.17 -3.14
N PHE A 174 -21.72 13.44 -3.15
CA PHE A 174 -22.73 12.39 -2.97
C PHE A 174 -22.56 11.28 -4.01
N CYS A 175 -22.43 11.62 -5.29
CA CYS A 175 -22.28 10.65 -6.38
C CYS A 175 -21.01 9.79 -6.26
N GLU A 176 -19.89 10.34 -5.81
CA GLU A 176 -18.61 9.61 -5.69
C GLU A 176 -18.45 8.85 -4.37
N TYR A 177 -19.05 9.34 -3.29
CA TYR A 177 -18.64 8.92 -1.93
C TYR A 177 -19.76 8.38 -1.04
N LEU A 178 -21.03 8.49 -1.45
CA LEU A 178 -22.16 7.90 -0.74
C LEU A 178 -23.07 7.05 -1.65
N LEU A 179 -23.39 7.53 -2.85
CA LEU A 179 -24.21 6.84 -3.85
C LEU A 179 -23.68 5.46 -4.33
N PRO A 180 -22.36 5.22 -4.50
CA PRO A 180 -21.89 4.01 -5.14
C PRO A 180 -22.27 2.71 -4.41
N TYR A 181 -22.75 1.74 -5.18
CA TYR A 181 -23.07 0.39 -4.70
C TYR A 181 -21.83 -0.51 -4.52
N ARG A 182 -20.64 0.00 -4.82
CA ARG A 182 -19.35 -0.70 -4.68
C ARG A 182 -18.19 0.24 -4.31
N VAL A 183 -17.11 -0.34 -3.78
CA VAL A 183 -15.85 0.31 -3.42
C VAL A 183 -14.69 -0.25 -4.24
N GLU A 184 -14.48 -1.58 -4.25
CA GLU A 184 -13.44 -2.25 -5.04
C GLU A 184 -14.01 -3.28 -6.02
N ASN A 185 -13.78 -4.60 -5.84
CA ASN A 185 -14.21 -5.66 -6.76
C ASN A 185 -15.02 -6.77 -6.05
N GLU A 186 -15.64 -6.42 -4.93
CA GLU A 186 -16.61 -7.25 -4.20
C GLU A 186 -17.82 -7.61 -5.09
N PRO A 187 -18.52 -8.73 -4.80
CA PRO A 187 -19.74 -9.09 -5.52
C PRO A 187 -20.86 -8.06 -5.33
N LEU A 188 -21.77 -7.98 -6.30
CA LEU A 188 -22.99 -7.17 -6.20
C LEU A 188 -23.87 -7.68 -5.05
N MET A 189 -23.91 -6.92 -3.95
CA MET A 189 -24.65 -7.26 -2.74
C MET A 189 -25.33 -6.02 -2.16
N HIS A 190 -26.50 -6.20 -1.56
CA HIS A 190 -27.18 -5.17 -0.80
C HIS A 190 -26.50 -5.01 0.57
N TRP A 191 -25.49 -4.14 0.66
CA TRP A 191 -24.73 -3.91 1.90
C TRP A 191 -25.04 -2.57 2.59
N LYS A 192 -25.58 -1.56 1.89
CA LYS A 192 -25.87 -0.22 2.49
C LYS A 192 -26.82 -0.31 3.69
N ASP A 193 -27.87 -1.12 3.58
CA ASP A 193 -28.92 -1.27 4.58
C ASP A 193 -28.54 -2.25 5.72
N SER A 194 -27.40 -2.94 5.56
CA SER A 194 -26.96 -4.05 6.42
C SER A 194 -26.28 -3.61 7.71
N LEU A 195 -26.25 -2.31 8.01
CA LEU A 195 -25.68 -1.80 9.26
C LEU A 195 -26.33 -2.52 10.47
N PRO A 196 -25.53 -3.06 11.43
CA PRO A 196 -26.04 -3.74 12.61
C PRO A 196 -26.98 -2.85 13.44
N GLU A 197 -28.01 -3.45 14.04
CA GLU A 197 -29.07 -2.72 14.75
C GLU A 197 -28.52 -1.86 15.91
N LYS A 198 -27.51 -2.34 16.64
CA LYS A 198 -26.81 -1.54 17.68
C LYS A 198 -26.23 -0.24 17.12
N HIS A 199 -25.58 -0.28 15.97
CA HIS A 199 -24.99 0.91 15.34
C HIS A 199 -26.07 1.83 14.74
N LYS A 200 -27.19 1.26 14.25
CA LYS A 200 -28.38 2.04 13.87
C LYS A 200 -28.97 2.80 15.07
N MET A 201 -29.07 2.15 16.22
CA MET A 201 -29.52 2.79 17.46
C MET A 201 -28.57 3.90 17.93
N GLU A 202 -27.26 3.68 17.88
CA GLU A 202 -26.27 4.72 18.21
C GLU A 202 -26.31 5.90 17.25
N LEU A 203 -26.43 5.67 15.94
CA LEU A 203 -26.63 6.73 14.95
C LEU A 203 -27.93 7.51 15.20
N ALA A 204 -29.01 6.84 15.58
CA ALA A 204 -30.29 7.48 15.90
C ALA A 204 -30.19 8.34 17.18
N ASP A 205 -29.62 7.79 18.26
CA ASP A 205 -29.39 8.50 19.52
C ASP A 205 -28.50 9.74 19.32
N LEU A 206 -27.42 9.60 18.54
CA LEU A 206 -26.58 10.70 18.12
C LEU A 206 -27.34 11.72 17.27
N THR A 207 -28.23 11.26 16.38
CA THR A 207 -29.01 12.15 15.53
C THR A 207 -29.92 13.04 16.38
N ASP A 208 -30.62 12.45 17.35
CA ASP A 208 -31.53 13.15 18.25
C ASP A 208 -30.81 14.12 19.20
N HIS A 209 -29.67 13.71 19.78
CA HIS A 209 -28.94 14.55 20.74
C HIS A 209 -28.05 15.63 20.09
N PHE A 210 -27.42 15.35 18.94
CA PHE A 210 -26.45 16.27 18.32
C PHE A 210 -27.01 17.12 17.16
N ALA A 211 -28.27 16.95 16.75
CA ALA A 211 -28.91 17.82 15.74
C ALA A 211 -28.77 19.32 16.05
N ASN A 212 -28.79 19.70 17.33
CA ASN A 212 -28.60 21.08 17.78
C ASN A 212 -27.14 21.58 17.75
N VAL A 213 -26.18 20.67 17.59
CA VAL A 213 -24.72 20.96 17.54
C VAL A 213 -24.21 21.05 16.10
N GLN A 214 -24.96 20.54 15.11
CA GLN A 214 -24.68 20.65 13.66
C GLN A 214 -23.26 20.22 13.25
N LYS A 215 -22.82 19.10 13.82
CA LYS A 215 -21.59 18.39 13.45
C LYS A 215 -21.55 18.08 11.94
N ASP A 216 -20.33 18.02 11.42
CA ASP A 216 -19.97 17.66 10.05
C ASP A 216 -19.86 16.13 9.88
N PRO A 217 -19.77 15.63 8.64
CA PRO A 217 -19.45 14.22 8.40
C PRO A 217 -18.21 13.76 9.17
N TYR A 218 -17.17 14.60 9.27
CA TYR A 218 -15.98 14.30 10.06
C TYR A 218 -16.22 14.34 11.57
N GLY A 219 -17.00 15.31 12.07
CA GLY A 219 -17.39 15.39 13.47
C GLY A 219 -18.25 14.20 13.93
N ILE A 220 -19.10 13.66 13.06
CA ILE A 220 -19.87 12.43 13.30
C ILE A 220 -18.95 11.20 13.25
N TYR A 221 -18.14 11.06 12.20
CA TYR A 221 -17.12 10.02 12.08
C TYR A 221 -16.26 9.93 13.34
N LYS A 222 -15.71 11.06 13.80
CA LYS A 222 -14.82 11.07 14.97
C LYS A 222 -15.55 10.61 16.24
N PHE A 223 -16.77 11.10 16.47
CA PHE A 223 -17.53 10.69 17.65
C PHE A 223 -17.86 9.19 17.62
N LEU A 224 -18.35 8.68 16.48
CA LEU A 224 -18.62 7.25 16.33
C LEU A 224 -17.35 6.41 16.47
N LYS A 225 -16.21 6.88 15.94
CA LYS A 225 -14.92 6.21 16.12
C LYS A 225 -14.50 6.16 17.58
N ASP A 226 -14.66 7.25 18.33
CA ASP A 226 -14.35 7.29 19.76
C ASP A 226 -15.28 6.32 20.55
N CYS A 227 -16.59 6.33 20.28
CA CYS A 227 -17.60 5.47 20.92
C CYS A 227 -17.45 3.98 20.61
N LEU A 228 -17.26 3.64 19.33
CA LEU A 228 -17.18 2.26 18.84
C LEU A 228 -15.74 1.71 18.82
N SER A 229 -14.76 2.43 19.37
CA SER A 229 -13.33 2.08 19.31
C SER A 229 -13.00 0.62 19.68
N ASN A 230 -13.69 0.05 20.69
CA ASN A 230 -13.53 -1.35 21.11
C ASN A 230 -14.28 -2.39 20.23
N GLU A 231 -15.10 -1.94 19.28
CA GLU A 231 -15.97 -2.78 18.44
C GLU A 231 -15.71 -2.59 16.93
N LEU A 232 -14.93 -1.57 16.58
CA LEU A 232 -14.49 -1.25 15.23
C LEU A 232 -13.35 -2.14 14.75
N LEU A 233 -12.99 -1.93 13.48
CA LEU A 233 -11.98 -2.63 12.72
C LEU A 233 -10.58 -2.71 13.35
N GLU A 234 -10.25 -1.85 14.31
CA GLU A 234 -9.02 -1.94 15.11
C GLU A 234 -8.89 -3.28 15.86
N THR A 235 -10.02 -3.97 16.13
CA THR A 235 -10.05 -5.34 16.69
C THR A 235 -9.72 -6.46 15.68
N TYR A 236 -9.69 -6.15 14.37
CA TYR A 236 -9.45 -7.10 13.29
C TYR A 236 -8.11 -6.86 12.56
N ILE A 237 -7.48 -5.68 12.70
CA ILE A 237 -6.14 -5.43 12.14
C ILE A 237 -5.13 -6.41 12.78
N PHE A 238 -4.26 -7.02 11.97
CA PHE A 238 -3.33 -8.10 12.37
C PHE A 238 -4.01 -9.40 12.85
N ARG A 239 -5.35 -9.47 12.88
CA ARG A 239 -6.05 -10.74 13.07
C ARG A 239 -5.83 -11.62 11.85
N LYS A 240 -5.60 -12.90 12.10
CA LYS A 240 -5.54 -13.93 11.06
C LYS A 240 -6.91 -14.56 10.82
N PHE A 241 -7.20 -14.86 9.56
CA PHE A 241 -8.42 -15.52 9.11
C PHE A 241 -8.06 -16.79 8.34
N GLU A 242 -8.57 -17.94 8.77
CA GLU A 242 -8.48 -19.20 8.03
C GLU A 242 -9.17 -19.08 6.67
N LEU A 243 -8.48 -19.43 5.60
CA LEU A 243 -9.01 -19.45 4.23
C LEU A 243 -9.44 -20.88 3.83
N PRO A 244 -10.32 -21.04 2.82
CA PRO A 244 -10.81 -22.36 2.38
C PRO A 244 -9.75 -23.36 1.88
N ASN A 245 -8.52 -22.91 1.65
CA ASN A 245 -7.37 -23.75 1.28
C ASN A 245 -6.52 -24.20 2.49
N GLY A 246 -6.85 -23.75 3.71
CA GLY A 246 -6.08 -23.99 4.92
C GLY A 246 -4.92 -23.01 5.18
N GLU A 247 -4.76 -21.97 4.35
CA GLU A 247 -3.83 -20.86 4.62
C GLU A 247 -4.45 -19.82 5.56
N GLU A 248 -3.61 -19.01 6.20
CA GLU A 248 -4.05 -17.87 7.02
C GLU A 248 -3.88 -16.56 6.25
N PHE A 249 -4.93 -15.74 6.17
CA PHE A 249 -4.84 -14.35 5.73
C PHE A 249 -4.68 -13.42 6.93
N GLU A 250 -3.54 -12.72 7.01
CA GLU A 250 -3.34 -11.63 7.97
C GLU A 250 -4.00 -10.35 7.44
N PHE A 251 -4.87 -9.74 8.26
CA PHE A 251 -5.69 -8.61 7.84
C PHE A 251 -4.89 -7.30 7.80
N ASP A 252 -4.51 -6.91 6.59
CA ASP A 252 -3.61 -5.79 6.31
C ASP A 252 -4.30 -4.41 6.24
N CYS A 253 -3.51 -3.36 5.97
CA CYS A 253 -4.03 -1.99 5.83
C CYS A 253 -4.96 -1.78 4.62
N MET A 254 -4.89 -2.62 3.58
CA MET A 254 -5.80 -2.52 2.42
C MET A 254 -7.16 -3.14 2.76
N ALA A 255 -7.14 -4.27 3.45
CA ALA A 255 -8.30 -4.96 4.00
C ALA A 255 -9.06 -4.07 5.00
N ALA A 256 -8.34 -3.51 5.98
CA ALA A 256 -8.92 -2.60 6.98
C ALA A 256 -9.60 -1.39 6.36
N VAL A 257 -8.93 -0.69 5.44
CA VAL A 257 -9.47 0.51 4.78
C VAL A 257 -10.66 0.20 3.88
N LEU A 258 -10.69 -0.97 3.24
CA LEU A 258 -11.83 -1.41 2.44
C LEU A 258 -13.06 -1.67 3.34
N ALA A 259 -12.89 -2.42 4.43
CA ALA A 259 -13.97 -2.64 5.40
C ALA A 259 -14.45 -1.33 6.06
N GLU A 260 -13.53 -0.43 6.44
CA GLU A 260 -13.90 0.88 6.99
C GLU A 260 -14.68 1.69 5.95
N THR A 261 -14.28 1.68 4.68
CA THR A 261 -14.99 2.42 3.63
C THR A 261 -16.43 1.89 3.44
N PHE A 262 -16.67 0.58 3.56
CA PHE A 262 -18.02 0.04 3.61
C PHE A 262 -18.77 0.52 4.84
N PHE A 263 -18.18 0.34 6.03
CA PHE A 263 -18.79 0.68 7.31
C PHE A 263 -19.23 2.15 7.37
N TRP A 264 -18.33 3.09 7.04
CA TRP A 264 -18.63 4.51 7.06
C TRP A 264 -19.73 4.88 6.05
N ARG A 265 -19.73 4.27 4.85
CA ARG A 265 -20.82 4.47 3.87
C ARG A 265 -22.16 3.88 4.32
N MET A 266 -22.18 2.76 5.05
CA MET A 266 -23.41 2.25 5.70
C MET A 266 -23.95 3.23 6.76
N CYS A 267 -23.05 3.87 7.51
CA CYS A 267 -23.39 4.89 8.52
C CYS A 267 -23.83 6.25 7.94
N GLY A 268 -23.94 6.40 6.62
CA GLY A 268 -24.23 7.70 6.00
C GLY A 268 -23.08 8.71 6.12
N ILE A 269 -21.83 8.22 6.18
CA ILE A 269 -20.62 9.06 6.17
C ILE A 269 -19.92 8.90 4.81
N PRO A 270 -19.87 9.96 3.99
CA PRO A 270 -19.09 10.02 2.76
C PRO A 270 -17.61 9.66 3.01
N ALA A 271 -17.17 8.53 2.44
CA ALA A 271 -15.84 8.00 2.65
C ALA A 271 -15.20 7.50 1.35
N ALA A 272 -13.87 7.55 1.27
CA ALA A 272 -13.09 7.08 0.14
C ALA A 272 -11.81 6.35 0.59
N LYS A 273 -11.37 5.39 -0.22
CA LYS A 273 -10.07 4.72 -0.08
C LYS A 273 -9.01 5.50 -0.86
N ASP A 274 -8.00 5.96 -0.16
CA ASP A 274 -6.84 6.63 -0.73
C ASP A 274 -5.59 5.72 -0.62
N LEU A 275 -4.76 5.72 -1.65
CA LEU A 275 -3.64 4.79 -1.83
C LEU A 275 -2.33 5.54 -2.06
N ILE A 276 -1.35 5.23 -1.22
CA ILE A 276 0.07 5.53 -1.39
C ILE A 276 0.71 4.24 -1.88
N SER A 277 0.96 4.11 -3.18
CA SER A 277 1.46 2.85 -3.76
C SER A 277 2.83 2.44 -3.21
N VAL A 278 3.70 3.43 -2.98
CA VAL A 278 5.03 3.27 -2.41
C VAL A 278 5.37 4.52 -1.62
N TRP A 279 5.88 4.37 -0.40
CA TRP A 279 6.41 5.48 0.38
C TRP A 279 7.70 6.03 -0.20
N GLY A 280 7.84 7.36 -0.22
CA GLY A 280 9.06 8.02 -0.65
C GLY A 280 10.27 7.59 0.18
N HIS A 281 10.05 7.34 1.48
CA HIS A 281 11.03 6.95 2.50
C HIS A 281 10.95 5.46 2.91
N GLY A 282 10.23 4.59 2.18
CA GLY A 282 9.89 3.26 2.69
C GLY A 282 9.72 2.19 1.61
N ASN A 283 9.74 0.92 2.03
CA ASN A 283 9.71 -0.23 1.12
C ASN A 283 8.31 -0.81 0.86
N ASN A 284 7.27 -0.21 1.43
CA ASN A 284 5.86 -0.64 1.32
C ASN A 284 4.98 0.51 0.82
N GLY A 285 3.76 0.19 0.41
CA GLY A 285 2.67 1.17 0.25
C GLY A 285 1.87 1.35 1.54
N HIS A 286 0.78 2.11 1.46
CA HIS A 286 -0.22 2.26 2.51
C HIS A 286 -1.57 2.63 1.88
N SER A 287 -2.67 2.07 2.39
CA SER A 287 -4.02 2.57 2.14
C SER A 287 -4.51 3.32 3.36
N LEU A 288 -5.39 4.30 3.15
CA LEU A 288 -6.01 5.10 4.21
C LEU A 288 -7.46 5.46 3.86
N VAL A 289 -8.30 5.65 4.88
CA VAL A 289 -9.65 6.20 4.71
C VAL A 289 -9.56 7.72 4.69
N SER A 290 -10.24 8.34 3.72
CA SER A 290 -10.52 9.77 3.71
C SER A 290 -12.01 10.00 3.91
N ILE A 291 -12.36 10.72 4.97
CA ILE A 291 -13.72 11.20 5.18
C ILE A 291 -13.92 12.47 4.36
N ILE A 292 -15.00 12.56 3.62
CA ILE A 292 -15.30 13.68 2.71
C ILE A 292 -16.14 14.69 3.47
N ASP A 293 -15.64 15.92 3.55
CA ASP A 293 -16.21 16.98 4.35
C ASP A 293 -16.10 18.30 3.59
N PRO A 294 -17.21 18.85 3.07
CA PRO A 294 -17.23 20.14 2.36
C PRO A 294 -16.69 21.32 3.19
N ARG A 295 -16.69 21.21 4.53
CA ARG A 295 -16.18 22.23 5.44
C ARG A 295 -14.67 22.11 5.71
N SER A 296 -14.04 20.99 5.35
CA SER A 296 -12.58 20.85 5.37
C SER A 296 -11.94 21.78 4.34
N THR A 297 -10.85 22.46 4.70
CA THR A 297 -10.04 23.25 3.75
C THR A 297 -9.49 22.42 2.59
N HIS A 298 -9.46 21.10 2.73
CA HIS A 298 -9.03 20.16 1.71
C HIS A 298 -10.20 19.37 1.08
N GLY A 299 -11.45 19.55 1.54
CA GLY A 299 -12.63 18.79 1.07
C GLY A 299 -12.66 17.31 1.53
N SER A 300 -11.59 16.85 2.17
CA SER A 300 -11.53 15.58 2.89
C SER A 300 -10.56 15.71 4.07
N ILE A 301 -10.63 14.79 5.01
CA ILE A 301 -9.72 14.74 6.16
C ILE A 301 -9.14 13.32 6.27
N SER A 302 -7.82 13.23 6.16
CA SER A 302 -7.01 12.16 6.75
C SER A 302 -6.53 12.61 8.14
N SER A 303 -6.28 11.67 9.03
CA SER A 303 -5.77 11.96 10.38
C SER A 303 -4.30 12.41 10.41
N GLU A 304 -3.58 12.33 9.29
CA GLU A 304 -2.13 12.47 9.23
C GLU A 304 -1.65 13.27 8.02
N ILE A 305 -0.55 14.00 8.20
CA ILE A 305 0.17 14.67 7.11
C ILE A 305 1.23 13.71 6.58
N HIS A 306 1.06 13.25 5.35
CA HIS A 306 1.92 12.24 4.75
C HIS A 306 3.13 12.88 4.05
N LEU A 307 4.01 13.50 4.83
CA LEU A 307 5.14 14.35 4.38
C LEU A 307 6.03 13.72 3.29
N TYR A 308 6.17 12.40 3.28
CA TYR A 308 7.01 11.64 2.34
C TYR A 308 6.21 10.81 1.33
N ALA A 309 4.92 11.09 1.13
CA ALA A 309 4.12 10.45 0.08
C ALA A 309 4.51 11.05 -1.28
N PRO A 310 5.01 10.25 -2.24
CA PRO A 310 5.40 10.78 -3.54
C PRO A 310 4.19 11.19 -4.37
N LYS A 311 3.12 10.39 -4.30
CA LYS A 311 1.81 10.58 -4.90
C LYS A 311 0.76 9.88 -4.04
N VAL A 312 -0.46 10.42 -3.98
CA VAL A 312 -1.61 9.79 -3.32
C VAL A 312 -2.79 9.73 -4.27
N PHE A 313 -3.42 8.56 -4.39
CA PHE A 313 -4.48 8.30 -5.35
C PHE A 313 -5.76 7.84 -4.67
N ARG A 314 -6.86 8.58 -4.87
CA ARG A 314 -8.19 8.24 -4.38
C ARG A 314 -8.88 7.30 -5.34
N ARG A 315 -9.45 6.22 -4.82
CA ARG A 315 -10.38 5.36 -5.56
C ARG A 315 -11.71 6.08 -5.75
N THR A 316 -12.07 6.36 -7.00
CA THR A 316 -13.35 6.97 -7.40
C THR A 316 -14.27 5.93 -8.03
N PHE A 317 -15.56 6.22 -8.08
CA PHE A 317 -16.52 5.47 -8.90
C PHE A 317 -16.50 5.99 -10.33
N ALA A 318 -16.49 7.32 -10.54
CA ALA A 318 -16.34 7.85 -11.89
C ALA A 318 -14.96 7.54 -12.46
N ALA A 319 -14.93 7.24 -13.76
CA ALA A 319 -13.71 6.93 -14.48
C ALA A 319 -13.17 8.16 -15.21
N ASP A 320 -11.89 8.48 -14.98
CA ASP A 320 -11.13 9.40 -15.82
C ASP A 320 -10.81 8.73 -17.16
N ARG A 321 -11.73 8.90 -18.11
CA ARG A 321 -11.65 8.37 -19.47
C ARG A 321 -10.47 8.94 -20.26
N SER A 322 -9.88 10.07 -19.83
CA SER A 322 -8.71 10.66 -20.50
C SER A 322 -7.44 9.81 -20.31
N LYS A 323 -7.42 8.95 -19.29
CA LYS A 323 -6.33 8.00 -19.03
C LYS A 323 -6.36 6.76 -19.92
N TYR A 324 -7.35 6.62 -20.80
CA TYR A 324 -7.56 5.43 -21.63
C TYR A 324 -7.36 5.73 -23.14
N PRO A 325 -6.68 4.86 -23.92
CA PRO A 325 -6.08 3.59 -23.52
C PRO A 325 -4.87 3.77 -22.59
N LEU A 326 -4.74 2.87 -21.62
CA LEU A 326 -3.58 2.88 -20.71
C LEU A 326 -2.31 2.50 -21.50
N PRO A 327 -1.17 3.17 -21.30
CA PRO A 327 0.12 2.71 -21.83
C PRO A 327 0.45 1.28 -21.39
N ASN A 328 1.11 0.48 -22.24
CA ASN A 328 1.38 -0.95 -21.95
C ASN A 328 2.07 -1.22 -20.61
N ASN A 329 2.99 -0.34 -20.18
CA ASN A 329 3.77 -0.47 -18.93
C ASN A 329 3.36 0.58 -17.89
N HIS A 330 2.07 0.85 -17.83
CA HIS A 330 1.46 1.83 -16.94
C HIS A 330 1.44 1.33 -15.47
N PRO A 331 1.69 2.21 -14.48
CA PRO A 331 1.59 1.82 -13.08
C PRO A 331 0.11 1.76 -12.64
N TYR A 332 -0.31 0.66 -12.02
CA TYR A 332 -1.69 0.39 -11.57
C TYR A 332 -2.47 1.61 -11.04
N ILE A 333 -1.82 2.45 -10.23
CA ILE A 333 -2.32 3.75 -9.72
C ILE A 333 -2.83 4.77 -10.74
N HIS A 334 -2.47 4.70 -12.03
CA HIS A 334 -3.00 5.58 -13.07
C HIS A 334 -4.23 4.94 -13.77
N HIS A 335 -4.81 3.87 -13.21
CA HIS A 335 -6.07 3.28 -13.70
C HIS A 335 -7.16 4.37 -13.74
N PRO A 336 -8.14 4.32 -14.68
CA PRO A 336 -9.17 5.36 -14.79
C PRO A 336 -9.96 5.63 -13.49
N LEU A 337 -10.04 4.66 -12.59
CA LEU A 337 -10.73 4.77 -11.29
C LEU A 337 -9.86 5.33 -10.15
N TYR A 338 -8.63 5.77 -10.44
CA TYR A 338 -7.78 6.44 -9.46
C TYR A 338 -7.62 7.92 -9.83
N LYS A 339 -8.07 8.79 -8.93
CA LYS A 339 -7.92 10.25 -9.02
C LYS A 339 -6.72 10.69 -8.20
N ASP A 340 -5.91 11.59 -8.75
CA ASP A 340 -4.81 12.19 -7.99
C ASP A 340 -5.36 13.12 -6.90
N VAL A 341 -4.95 12.88 -5.66
CA VAL A 341 -5.33 13.68 -4.48
C VAL A 341 -4.10 14.06 -3.65
N THR A 342 -2.90 14.05 -4.25
CA THR A 342 -1.64 14.26 -3.52
C THR A 342 -1.64 15.57 -2.71
N SER A 343 -2.18 16.66 -3.27
CA SER A 343 -2.33 17.97 -2.62
C SER A 343 -3.35 18.04 -1.47
N LYS A 344 -4.08 16.95 -1.21
CA LYS A 344 -4.96 16.80 -0.03
C LYS A 344 -4.24 16.22 1.18
N HIS A 345 -3.09 15.56 0.96
CA HIS A 345 -2.35 14.77 1.96
C HIS A 345 -0.96 15.31 2.27
N THR A 346 -0.33 15.96 1.28
CA THR A 346 1.02 16.49 1.40
C THR A 346 1.24 17.66 0.43
N ARG A 347 2.41 18.29 0.52
CA ARG A 347 2.83 19.35 -0.41
C ARG A 347 3.26 18.74 -1.74
N GLY A 348 2.35 18.73 -2.71
CA GLY A 348 2.66 18.51 -4.12
C GLY A 348 3.26 19.77 -4.78
N ILE A 349 4.02 19.59 -5.85
CA ILE A 349 4.45 20.64 -6.78
C ILE A 349 4.40 20.15 -8.24
N ASN A 350 4.26 21.08 -9.18
CA ASN A 350 4.32 20.76 -10.61
C ASN A 350 5.77 20.67 -11.09
N LEU A 351 6.24 19.45 -11.33
CA LEU A 351 7.61 19.14 -11.73
C LEU A 351 7.72 19.09 -13.26
N SER A 352 8.69 19.83 -13.81
CA SER A 352 8.97 19.87 -15.25
C SER A 352 10.39 19.37 -15.54
N LEU A 353 10.51 18.22 -16.19
CA LEU A 353 11.81 17.61 -16.53
C LEU A 353 12.11 17.76 -18.02
N SER A 354 13.38 18.04 -18.35
CA SER A 354 13.88 18.02 -19.72
C SER A 354 14.32 16.60 -20.08
N VAL A 355 13.75 16.03 -21.13
CA VAL A 355 14.11 14.68 -21.61
C VAL A 355 15.25 14.74 -22.65
N GLY A 356 15.41 15.91 -23.28
CA GLY A 356 16.41 16.14 -24.32
C GLY A 356 16.32 15.12 -25.47
N ASN A 357 17.46 14.78 -26.05
CA ASN A 357 17.56 13.75 -27.09
C ASN A 357 17.57 12.31 -26.53
N ARG A 358 17.49 12.12 -25.22
CA ARG A 358 17.64 10.82 -24.54
C ARG A 358 16.38 9.95 -24.59
N LYS A 359 15.26 10.46 -25.13
CA LYS A 359 13.96 9.76 -25.12
C LYS A 359 13.84 8.59 -26.11
N GLY A 360 14.77 8.42 -27.04
CA GLY A 360 14.62 7.47 -28.15
C GLY A 360 13.30 7.70 -28.92
N LYS A 361 12.42 6.69 -28.93
CA LYS A 361 11.06 6.76 -29.49
C LYS A 361 9.95 6.90 -28.42
N ALA A 362 10.30 7.12 -27.15
CA ALA A 362 9.32 7.18 -26.07
C ALA A 362 8.32 8.33 -26.24
N GLU A 363 7.05 7.99 -26.02
CA GLU A 363 5.92 8.92 -25.93
C GLU A 363 5.63 9.33 -24.49
N HIS A 364 6.01 8.49 -23.52
CA HIS A 364 5.73 8.67 -22.10
C HIS A 364 7.02 8.69 -21.27
N LEU A 365 7.06 9.54 -20.25
CA LEU A 365 8.08 9.52 -19.20
C LEU A 365 7.43 9.14 -17.87
N TYR A 366 8.14 8.31 -17.12
CA TYR A 366 7.76 7.81 -15.81
C TYR A 366 8.65 8.42 -14.74
N LEU A 367 8.09 8.61 -13.56
CA LEU A 367 8.83 9.00 -12.36
C LEU A 367 8.75 7.83 -11.37
N ALA A 368 9.89 7.36 -10.89
CA ALA A 368 9.98 6.29 -9.89
C ALA A 368 10.57 6.78 -8.57
N VAL A 369 10.16 6.13 -7.48
CA VAL A 369 10.86 6.15 -6.18
C VAL A 369 11.54 4.81 -5.94
N PHE A 370 12.51 4.75 -5.03
CA PHE A 370 13.08 3.48 -4.61
C PHE A 370 12.12 2.74 -3.68
N SER A 371 12.02 1.43 -3.83
CA SER A 371 11.43 0.47 -2.89
C SER A 371 11.81 -0.93 -3.33
N ARG A 372 12.93 -1.44 -2.81
CA ARG A 372 13.55 -2.70 -3.27
C ARG A 372 13.71 -2.71 -4.81
N GLY A 373 14.35 -1.65 -5.33
CA GLY A 373 14.41 -1.29 -6.75
C GLY A 373 13.48 -0.14 -7.13
N TRP A 374 13.57 0.37 -8.35
CA TRP A 374 12.83 1.56 -8.79
C TRP A 374 11.37 1.24 -9.19
N LYS A 375 10.41 1.86 -8.51
CA LYS A 375 8.96 1.63 -8.68
C LYS A 375 8.28 2.89 -9.26
N PRO A 376 7.58 2.80 -10.41
CA PRO A 376 6.87 3.95 -10.99
C PRO A 376 5.73 4.43 -10.10
N VAL A 377 5.71 5.73 -9.81
CA VAL A 377 4.68 6.42 -9.03
C VAL A 377 3.92 7.48 -9.84
N ALA A 378 4.44 7.90 -10.99
CA ALA A 378 3.75 8.78 -11.93
C ALA A 378 4.18 8.50 -13.38
N VAL A 379 3.32 8.87 -14.34
CA VAL A 379 3.60 8.84 -15.78
C VAL A 379 2.96 10.07 -16.44
N THR A 380 3.58 10.58 -17.51
CA THR A 380 3.08 11.72 -18.30
C THR A 380 3.57 11.63 -19.74
N GLU A 381 2.88 12.29 -20.67
CA GLU A 381 3.28 12.38 -22.09
C GLU A 381 4.48 13.33 -22.29
N ILE A 382 5.41 12.96 -23.18
CA ILE A 382 6.58 13.76 -23.53
C ILE A 382 6.22 14.75 -24.65
N LYS A 383 5.97 16.01 -24.28
CA LYS A 383 5.61 17.10 -25.21
C LYS A 383 6.76 18.07 -25.39
N GLY A 384 7.16 18.31 -26.65
CA GLY A 384 8.23 19.27 -26.97
C GLY A 384 9.61 18.95 -26.34
N GLY A 385 9.89 17.68 -26.02
CA GLY A 385 11.12 17.27 -25.33
C GLY A 385 11.10 17.48 -23.81
N LYS A 386 9.95 17.85 -23.23
CA LYS A 386 9.73 17.97 -21.79
C LYS A 386 8.66 16.98 -21.31
N ALA A 387 8.73 16.63 -20.04
CA ALA A 387 7.71 15.89 -19.31
C ALA A 387 7.21 16.76 -18.15
N HIS A 388 5.89 16.81 -17.96
CA HIS A 388 5.24 17.62 -16.93
C HIS A 388 4.45 16.70 -16.00
N PHE A 389 4.87 16.62 -14.74
CA PHE A 389 4.18 15.87 -13.70
C PHE A 389 3.50 16.85 -12.75
N GLU A 390 2.22 16.68 -12.52
CA GLU A 390 1.46 17.51 -11.59
C GLU A 390 1.56 16.95 -10.16
N GLU A 391 1.48 17.83 -9.17
CA GLU A 391 1.35 17.49 -7.74
C GLU A 391 2.32 16.42 -7.22
N VAL A 392 3.60 16.48 -7.59
CA VAL A 392 4.65 15.56 -7.12
C VAL A 392 5.06 15.91 -5.69
N GLY A 393 5.02 14.93 -4.78
CA GLY A 393 5.39 15.12 -3.38
C GLY A 393 6.86 15.49 -3.20
N VAL A 394 7.13 16.49 -2.37
CA VAL A 394 8.49 16.94 -2.05
C VAL A 394 9.11 16.12 -0.91
N GLY A 395 10.43 16.23 -0.72
CA GLY A 395 11.16 15.52 0.34
C GLY A 395 11.46 14.05 0.01
N VAL A 396 11.48 13.70 -1.28
CA VAL A 396 11.59 12.33 -1.78
C VAL A 396 12.68 12.24 -2.86
N VAL A 397 13.34 11.08 -2.95
CA VAL A 397 14.26 10.75 -4.04
C VAL A 397 13.51 10.14 -5.21
N TYR A 398 13.68 10.74 -6.38
CA TYR A 398 13.08 10.30 -7.63
C TYR A 398 14.12 9.93 -8.68
N ILE A 399 13.76 9.03 -9.58
CA ILE A 399 14.48 8.83 -10.84
C ILE A 399 13.50 8.85 -12.03
N PRO A 400 13.79 9.61 -13.10
CA PRO A 400 12.99 9.64 -14.30
C PRO A 400 13.47 8.60 -15.32
N PHE A 401 12.52 7.89 -15.94
CA PHE A 401 12.83 6.83 -16.90
C PHE A 401 11.73 6.67 -17.95
N TYR A 402 12.04 5.95 -19.03
CA TYR A 402 11.06 5.45 -19.99
C TYR A 402 11.25 3.95 -20.20
N TYR A 403 10.27 3.29 -20.84
CA TYR A 403 10.37 1.87 -21.14
C TYR A 403 10.87 1.62 -22.57
N GLU A 404 11.88 0.75 -22.72
CA GLU A 404 12.18 0.06 -23.98
C GLU A 404 11.80 -1.42 -23.83
N GLY A 405 10.71 -1.82 -24.51
CA GLY A 405 10.07 -3.09 -24.21
C GLY A 405 9.60 -3.11 -22.76
N ASN A 406 10.16 -4.00 -21.94
CA ASN A 406 9.88 -4.09 -20.50
C ASN A 406 11.02 -3.54 -19.63
N GLN A 407 12.10 -3.02 -20.22
CA GLN A 407 13.27 -2.50 -19.49
C GLN A 407 13.09 -1.02 -19.16
N GLN A 408 13.45 -0.64 -17.93
CA GLN A 408 13.50 0.76 -17.49
C GLN A 408 14.82 1.39 -17.98
N VAL A 409 14.72 2.46 -18.78
CA VAL A 409 15.87 3.24 -19.26
C VAL A 409 15.85 4.60 -18.59
N PHE A 410 16.77 4.81 -17.65
CA PHE A 410 16.86 6.04 -16.86
C PHE A 410 17.49 7.17 -17.68
N ILE A 411 16.93 8.38 -17.61
CA ILE A 411 17.39 9.52 -18.42
C ILE A 411 18.35 10.47 -17.67
N SER A 412 18.46 10.30 -16.34
CA SER A 412 19.37 11.03 -15.45
C SER A 412 19.79 10.14 -14.27
N ASN A 413 20.75 10.59 -13.48
CA ASN A 413 20.92 10.10 -12.11
C ASN A 413 19.68 10.45 -11.27
N PRO A 414 19.43 9.75 -10.14
CA PRO A 414 18.37 10.10 -9.21
C PRO A 414 18.59 11.50 -8.62
N PHE A 415 17.51 12.12 -8.17
CA PHE A 415 17.57 13.42 -7.49
C PHE A 415 16.63 13.48 -6.29
N TYR A 416 17.04 14.21 -5.26
CA TYR A 416 16.19 14.61 -4.15
C TYR A 416 15.39 15.86 -4.52
N LEU A 417 14.06 15.79 -4.45
CA LEU A 417 13.18 16.92 -4.73
C LEU A 417 12.95 17.75 -3.47
N ARG A 418 13.54 18.95 -3.41
CA ARG A 418 13.40 19.85 -2.26
C ARG A 418 12.03 20.51 -2.20
N ALA A 419 11.63 20.97 -1.02
CA ALA A 419 10.34 21.64 -0.78
C ALA A 419 10.11 22.92 -1.61
N ASN A 420 11.19 23.57 -2.08
CA ASN A 420 11.13 24.73 -2.98
C ASN A 420 11.05 24.35 -4.48
N GLY A 421 11.17 23.07 -4.82
CA GLY A 421 11.17 22.55 -6.20
C GLY A 421 12.55 22.31 -6.83
N ASP A 422 13.64 22.60 -6.11
CA ASP A 422 14.98 22.28 -6.60
C ASP A 422 15.18 20.76 -6.68
N CYS A 423 15.65 20.27 -7.82
CA CYS A 423 16.10 18.89 -8.01
C CYS A 423 17.60 18.82 -7.71
N VAL A 424 18.00 18.16 -6.62
CA VAL A 424 19.41 17.94 -6.28
C VAL A 424 19.82 16.54 -6.70
N TYR A 425 20.59 16.44 -7.77
CA TYR A 425 21.05 15.17 -8.33
C TYR A 425 22.15 14.55 -7.47
N PHE A 426 22.11 13.22 -7.34
CA PHE A 426 23.17 12.44 -6.71
C PHE A 426 24.23 12.08 -7.75
N ASP A 427 25.09 13.04 -8.05
CA ASP A 427 26.19 12.88 -9.00
C ASP A 427 27.48 12.51 -8.24
N PRO A 428 28.01 11.28 -8.40
CA PRO A 428 29.15 10.81 -7.62
C PRO A 428 30.48 11.45 -8.07
N ASP A 429 31.15 12.13 -7.14
CA ASP A 429 32.50 12.64 -7.33
C ASP A 429 33.53 11.52 -7.13
N LYS A 430 34.01 10.98 -8.26
CA LYS A 430 34.99 9.88 -8.30
C LYS A 430 36.43 10.33 -8.04
N GLU A 431 36.72 11.62 -8.14
CA GLU A 431 38.05 12.17 -7.85
C GLU A 431 38.21 12.42 -6.33
N ASN A 432 37.10 12.67 -5.63
CA ASN A 432 37.08 12.89 -4.18
C ASN A 432 36.32 11.78 -3.44
N THR A 433 37.00 10.66 -3.17
CA THR A 433 36.43 9.54 -2.41
C THR A 433 36.42 9.78 -0.88
N GLN A 434 35.76 8.87 -0.16
CA GLN A 434 35.75 8.77 1.30
C GLN A 434 35.72 7.30 1.75
N GLN A 435 36.27 7.03 2.94
CA GLN A 435 35.97 5.81 3.68
C GLN A 435 34.63 6.00 4.40
N ILE A 436 33.78 4.98 4.39
CA ILE A 436 32.51 4.96 5.12
C ILE A 436 32.46 3.73 6.03
N GLU A 437 31.76 3.86 7.16
CA GLU A 437 31.41 2.75 8.05
C GLU A 437 29.88 2.62 8.09
N VAL A 438 29.38 1.48 7.63
CA VAL A 438 27.95 1.17 7.46
C VAL A 438 27.52 0.22 8.56
N THR A 439 26.47 0.58 9.31
CA THR A 439 25.97 -0.20 10.47
C THR A 439 24.59 -0.80 10.23
N ARG A 440 23.84 -0.33 9.22
CA ARG A 440 22.53 -0.87 8.86
C ARG A 440 22.30 -0.90 7.34
N LYS A 441 21.48 -1.83 6.86
CA LYS A 441 20.98 -1.93 5.46
C LYS A 441 19.63 -1.25 5.22
N CYS A 442 18.90 -0.93 6.29
CA CYS A 442 17.65 -0.21 6.26
C CYS A 442 17.53 0.72 7.48
N GLN A 443 16.71 1.76 7.37
CA GLN A 443 16.51 2.75 8.42
C GLN A 443 15.82 2.17 9.67
N LEU A 444 16.09 2.77 10.81
CA LEU A 444 15.38 2.47 12.05
C LEU A 444 14.14 3.38 12.15
N HIS A 445 12.95 2.78 12.30
CA HIS A 445 11.69 3.51 12.43
C HIS A 445 11.38 3.88 13.89
N ASP A 446 10.56 4.92 14.10
CA ASP A 446 10.25 5.47 15.43
C ASP A 446 9.70 4.43 16.43
N TYR A 447 8.89 3.48 15.98
CA TYR A 447 8.37 2.39 16.83
C TYR A 447 9.47 1.42 17.28
N LYS A 448 10.49 1.17 16.45
CA LYS A 448 11.68 0.37 16.81
C LYS A 448 12.55 1.12 17.83
N ILE A 449 12.67 2.45 17.70
CA ILE A 449 13.28 3.31 18.73
C ILE A 449 12.48 3.24 20.03
N TRP A 450 11.14 3.20 19.97
CA TRP A 450 10.28 3.06 21.14
C TRP A 450 10.46 1.70 21.83
N TRP A 451 10.54 0.56 21.11
CA TRP A 451 10.89 -0.73 21.69
C TRP A 451 12.21 -0.67 22.49
N SER A 452 13.26 -0.09 21.90
CA SER A 452 14.56 0.06 22.57
C SER A 452 14.51 0.94 23.83
N LYS A 453 13.49 1.81 23.98
CA LYS A 453 13.25 2.62 25.19
C LYS A 453 12.65 1.78 26.32
N LEU A 454 11.82 0.77 26.02
CA LEU A 454 11.17 -0.07 27.02
C LEU A 454 12.18 -0.89 27.83
N PHE A 455 13.28 -1.32 27.21
CA PHE A 455 14.39 -1.99 27.91
C PHE A 455 15.11 -1.13 28.94
N VAL A 456 15.11 0.20 28.81
CA VAL A 456 15.94 1.08 29.64
C VAL A 456 15.45 1.07 31.09
N ASN A 457 16.36 0.87 32.03
CA ASN A 457 16.15 0.56 33.45
C ASN A 457 15.71 -0.88 33.77
N GLY A 458 15.55 -1.77 32.79
CA GLY A 458 15.51 -3.21 33.03
C GLY A 458 16.81 -3.70 33.68
N ARG A 459 16.74 -4.82 34.41
CA ARG A 459 17.88 -5.36 35.18
C ARG A 459 18.08 -6.85 34.92
N PHE A 460 19.34 -7.27 34.96
CA PHE A 460 19.72 -8.67 35.04
C PHE A 460 20.11 -8.99 36.48
N GLU A 461 19.54 -10.06 37.03
CA GLU A 461 19.67 -10.45 38.44
C GLU A 461 19.96 -11.97 38.56
N ALA A 462 20.78 -12.36 39.54
CA ALA A 462 21.07 -13.75 39.88
C ALA A 462 20.63 -14.09 41.31
N SER A 463 20.28 -15.35 41.60
CA SER A 463 19.74 -15.76 42.89
C SER A 463 19.92 -17.26 43.17
N GLY A 464 20.03 -17.63 44.45
CA GLY A 464 20.00 -19.03 44.91
C GLY A 464 18.58 -19.57 45.06
N ASN A 465 17.58 -18.69 44.99
CA ASN A 465 16.18 -18.96 45.31
C ASN A 465 15.27 -18.64 44.12
N ARG A 466 14.36 -19.56 43.75
CA ARG A 466 13.43 -19.37 42.61
C ARG A 466 12.51 -18.14 42.74
N GLN A 467 12.33 -17.59 43.96
CA GLN A 467 11.57 -16.37 44.22
C GLN A 467 12.41 -15.07 44.10
N PHE A 468 13.73 -15.16 43.90
CA PHE A 468 14.65 -14.00 43.80
C PHE A 468 14.67 -13.08 45.04
N ASN A 469 14.31 -13.58 46.22
CA ASN A 469 14.30 -12.80 47.47
C ASN A 469 15.70 -12.41 47.98
N ASP A 470 16.73 -13.14 47.54
CA ASP A 470 18.16 -12.96 47.85
C ASP A 470 18.95 -12.50 46.62
N SER A 471 18.29 -11.89 45.63
CA SER A 471 18.89 -11.60 44.33
C SER A 471 20.01 -10.55 44.38
N VAL A 472 21.08 -10.80 43.63
CA VAL A 472 22.12 -9.81 43.32
C VAL A 472 21.90 -9.22 41.92
N MET A 473 22.08 -7.92 41.77
CA MET A 473 22.00 -7.25 40.46
C MET A 473 23.34 -7.41 39.72
N LEU A 474 23.30 -8.02 38.54
CA LEU A 474 24.45 -8.18 37.66
C LEU A 474 24.63 -6.96 36.75
N HIS A 475 23.52 -6.45 36.22
CA HIS A 475 23.53 -5.34 35.26
C HIS A 475 22.21 -4.57 35.30
N LYS A 476 22.28 -3.29 34.93
CA LYS A 476 21.11 -2.43 34.68
C LYS A 476 21.28 -1.80 33.31
N VAL A 477 20.27 -1.91 32.45
CA VAL A 477 20.28 -1.33 31.10
C VAL A 477 20.18 0.20 31.21
N GLU A 478 21.28 0.91 30.97
CA GLU A 478 21.34 2.37 31.12
C GLU A 478 20.94 3.16 29.86
N SER A 479 21.01 2.53 28.68
CA SER A 479 20.79 3.20 27.39
C SER A 479 20.05 2.31 26.38
N ARG A 480 19.61 2.92 25.27
CA ARG A 480 18.89 2.23 24.19
C ARG A 480 19.87 1.41 23.35
N THR A 481 19.45 0.22 22.96
CA THR A 481 20.23 -0.72 22.14
C THR A 481 19.93 -0.65 20.64
N TYR A 482 18.89 0.09 20.22
CA TYR A 482 18.53 0.31 18.81
C TYR A 482 18.38 -0.94 17.91
N CYS A 483 17.89 -2.04 18.49
CA CYS A 483 17.77 -3.38 17.87
C CYS A 483 19.12 -4.11 17.63
N ASP A 484 20.21 -3.63 18.23
CA ASP A 484 21.51 -4.29 18.19
C ASP A 484 21.65 -5.28 19.37
N LYS A 485 22.43 -6.35 19.15
CA LYS A 485 22.77 -7.35 20.18
C LYS A 485 23.72 -6.73 21.21
N VAL A 486 23.46 -6.94 22.49
CA VAL A 486 24.27 -6.41 23.59
C VAL A 486 24.93 -7.53 24.36
N THR A 487 26.23 -7.36 24.60
CA THR A 487 27.04 -8.25 25.44
C THR A 487 27.34 -7.56 26.77
N ILE A 488 27.11 -8.27 27.87
CA ILE A 488 27.38 -7.84 29.24
C ILE A 488 28.37 -8.83 29.86
N ASP A 489 29.54 -8.37 30.28
CA ASP A 489 30.41 -9.14 31.18
C ASP A 489 29.85 -9.06 32.61
N THR A 490 29.76 -10.19 33.30
CA THR A 490 29.14 -10.31 34.64
C THR A 490 30.07 -11.01 35.62
N ASP A 491 30.25 -10.41 36.80
CA ASP A 491 30.81 -11.11 37.96
C ASP A 491 29.73 -11.22 39.05
N PRO A 492 29.07 -12.38 39.20
CA PRO A 492 28.08 -12.59 40.26
C PRO A 492 28.72 -12.74 41.66
N GLY A 493 30.05 -12.77 41.78
CA GLY A 493 30.80 -13.00 43.03
C GLY A 493 30.75 -14.44 43.55
N GLN A 494 29.71 -15.20 43.19
CA GLN A 494 29.55 -16.64 43.45
C GLN A 494 28.65 -17.29 42.37
N PRO A 495 28.71 -18.62 42.19
CA PRO A 495 27.75 -19.34 41.35
C PRO A 495 26.31 -19.21 41.87
N PHE A 496 25.33 -19.15 40.96
CA PHE A 496 23.90 -19.14 41.29
C PHE A 496 23.14 -20.13 40.42
N ARG A 497 21.94 -20.54 40.86
CA ARG A 497 21.08 -21.47 40.09
C ARG A 497 20.08 -20.75 39.19
N TYR A 498 19.59 -19.58 39.61
CA TYR A 498 18.56 -18.84 38.91
C TYR A 498 19.09 -17.48 38.44
N TYR A 499 18.77 -17.13 37.20
CA TYR A 499 19.10 -15.84 36.59
C TYR A 499 17.85 -15.28 35.92
N ARG A 500 17.67 -13.95 35.91
CA ARG A 500 16.52 -13.31 35.25
C ARG A 500 16.85 -11.96 34.63
N PHE A 501 16.05 -11.60 33.63
CA PHE A 501 15.76 -10.22 33.25
C PHE A 501 14.44 -9.79 33.90
N ILE A 502 14.42 -8.60 34.51
CA ILE A 502 13.21 -7.93 35.00
C ILE A 502 13.08 -6.57 34.31
N ASN A 503 11.88 -6.27 33.80
CA ASN A 503 11.63 -5.02 33.07
C ASN A 503 11.54 -3.80 34.02
N ASN A 504 11.28 -2.63 33.46
CA ASN A 504 11.20 -1.36 34.20
C ASN A 504 9.78 -1.02 34.72
N GLY A 505 8.86 -1.98 34.73
CA GLY A 505 7.43 -1.76 35.01
C GLY A 505 6.56 -1.54 33.77
N TRP A 506 7.09 -1.74 32.57
CA TRP A 506 6.36 -1.73 31.30
C TRP A 506 6.65 -3.01 30.50
N PRO A 507 5.63 -3.67 29.90
CA PRO A 507 5.83 -4.82 29.04
C PRO A 507 6.87 -4.55 27.94
N THR A 508 7.71 -5.53 27.65
CA THR A 508 8.94 -5.32 26.86
C THR A 508 9.27 -6.55 26.00
N ASP A 509 9.47 -6.38 24.70
CA ASP A 509 9.68 -7.49 23.75
C ASP A 509 11.15 -7.95 23.66
N LEU A 510 11.46 -9.18 24.11
CA LEU A 510 12.80 -9.78 24.07
C LEU A 510 12.89 -10.83 22.94
N ALA A 511 13.93 -10.75 22.11
CA ALA A 511 14.20 -11.71 21.03
C ALA A 511 15.23 -12.77 21.41
N GLU A 512 16.30 -12.43 22.12
CA GLU A 512 17.28 -13.44 22.57
C GLU A 512 17.84 -13.12 23.95
N ILE A 513 18.17 -14.16 24.71
CA ILE A 513 19.00 -14.10 25.91
C ILE A 513 19.81 -15.39 26.12
N HIS A 514 21.13 -15.26 26.05
CA HIS A 514 22.09 -16.35 26.24
C HIS A 514 23.04 -16.05 27.40
N PHE A 515 23.52 -17.11 28.05
CA PHE A 515 24.41 -17.06 29.21
C PHE A 515 25.65 -17.89 28.91
N TYR A 516 26.84 -17.41 29.30
CA TYR A 516 28.10 -18.10 29.01
C TYR A 516 29.01 -18.21 30.24
N ASP A 517 29.74 -19.32 30.32
CA ASP A 517 30.82 -19.51 31.28
C ASP A 517 32.09 -18.74 30.86
N ALA A 518 33.12 -18.76 31.73
CA ALA A 518 34.36 -18.01 31.53
C ALA A 518 35.20 -18.50 30.33
N ASP A 519 34.95 -19.72 29.83
CA ASP A 519 35.57 -20.25 28.61
C ASP A 519 34.78 -19.83 27.35
N GLY A 520 33.70 -19.05 27.52
CA GLY A 520 32.85 -18.56 26.45
C GLY A 520 31.85 -19.59 25.92
N LYS A 521 31.60 -20.68 26.67
CA LYS A 521 30.66 -21.73 26.29
C LYS A 521 29.25 -21.42 26.81
N GLU A 522 28.25 -21.61 25.95
CA GLU A 522 26.85 -21.38 26.30
C GLU A 522 26.37 -22.33 27.41
N ILE A 523 25.66 -21.76 28.38
CA ILE A 523 24.98 -22.44 29.48
C ILE A 523 23.48 -22.38 29.20
N ARG A 524 22.82 -23.54 29.12
CA ARG A 524 21.36 -23.65 28.89
C ARG A 524 20.63 -24.10 30.15
N GLY A 525 19.44 -23.55 30.37
CA GLY A 525 18.54 -23.84 31.50
C GLY A 525 17.07 -23.83 31.05
N GLU A 526 16.17 -24.20 31.96
CA GLU A 526 14.72 -24.16 31.74
C GLU A 526 14.19 -22.73 31.91
N VAL A 527 13.40 -22.23 30.94
CA VAL A 527 12.80 -20.89 31.01
C VAL A 527 11.72 -20.85 32.11
N ILE A 528 11.76 -19.81 32.94
CA ILE A 528 10.81 -19.54 34.03
C ILE A 528 10.37 -18.06 33.98
N GLY A 529 9.12 -17.74 34.29
CA GLY A 529 8.65 -16.34 34.27
C GLY A 529 7.16 -16.19 34.53
N ASP A 530 6.68 -14.96 34.56
CA ASP A 530 5.25 -14.62 34.74
C ASP A 530 4.43 -14.72 33.44
N THR A 531 5.12 -14.62 32.31
CA THR A 531 4.56 -14.64 30.95
C THR A 531 3.95 -16.00 30.57
N ILE A 532 4.23 -17.06 31.35
CA ILE A 532 3.70 -18.43 31.18
C ILE A 532 2.15 -18.50 31.25
N THR A 533 1.50 -17.45 31.78
CA THR A 533 0.07 -17.48 32.14
C THR A 533 -0.91 -17.02 31.04
N LEU A 534 -0.44 -16.57 29.87
CA LEU A 534 -1.27 -16.01 28.79
C LEU A 534 -0.99 -16.66 27.43
N SER A 535 -1.41 -17.91 27.25
CA SER A 535 -1.71 -18.58 25.95
C SER A 535 -0.73 -18.40 24.76
N ASN A 536 0.54 -18.09 25.00
CA ASN A 536 1.57 -17.96 23.97
C ASN A 536 2.55 -19.14 24.09
N GLU A 537 2.70 -19.91 23.02
CA GLU A 537 3.75 -20.94 22.90
C GLU A 537 5.16 -20.31 22.76
N ASN A 538 5.20 -18.99 22.54
CA ASN A 538 6.35 -18.14 22.21
C ASN A 538 7.42 -17.94 23.30
N LEU A 539 7.40 -18.65 24.43
CA LEU A 539 8.46 -18.48 25.45
C LEU A 539 9.76 -19.23 25.14
N LEU A 540 9.76 -20.04 24.08
CA LEU A 540 10.98 -20.62 23.50
C LEU A 540 11.68 -19.64 22.54
N ASP A 541 10.94 -18.65 22.02
CA ASP A 541 11.38 -17.57 21.11
C ASP A 541 12.35 -16.55 21.75
N ILE A 542 12.93 -16.86 22.92
CA ILE A 542 13.97 -16.03 23.57
C ILE A 542 15.32 -16.74 23.69
N ASN A 543 15.41 -17.98 23.20
CA ASN A 543 16.65 -18.75 23.13
C ASN A 543 16.64 -19.80 21.99
N ASP A 544 15.82 -19.59 20.96
CA ASP A 544 15.69 -20.48 19.80
C ASP A 544 16.81 -20.26 18.76
N ASN A 545 17.53 -19.14 18.81
CA ASN A 545 18.54 -18.69 17.85
C ASN A 545 17.94 -18.07 16.56
N ASP A 546 16.68 -17.60 16.60
CA ASP A 546 16.05 -16.78 15.55
C ASP A 546 15.92 -15.31 16.00
N MET A 547 16.81 -14.45 15.48
CA MET A 547 16.82 -13.01 15.78
C MET A 547 15.55 -12.23 15.36
N LEU A 548 14.57 -12.87 14.71
CA LEU A 548 13.26 -12.27 14.36
C LEU A 548 12.11 -12.76 15.24
N SER A 549 12.26 -13.88 15.95
CA SER A 549 11.29 -14.32 16.95
C SER A 549 11.41 -13.43 18.21
N PHE A 550 10.35 -13.36 19.03
CA PHE A 550 10.38 -12.61 20.29
C PHE A 550 9.21 -12.97 21.21
N ALA A 551 9.43 -12.85 22.52
CA ALA A 551 8.40 -12.89 23.54
C ALA A 551 8.15 -11.51 24.17
N ALA A 552 6.88 -11.17 24.39
CA ALA A 552 6.48 -9.99 25.17
C ALA A 552 6.61 -10.29 26.68
N ILE A 553 7.55 -9.63 27.36
CA ILE A 553 7.83 -9.87 28.79
C ILE A 553 7.03 -8.91 29.66
N GLU A 554 5.98 -9.42 30.31
CA GLU A 554 5.02 -8.65 31.13
C GLU A 554 5.65 -8.01 32.38
N SER A 555 6.39 -8.78 33.19
CA SER A 555 7.26 -8.22 34.24
C SER A 555 8.66 -8.83 34.31
N TRP A 556 8.80 -10.16 34.24
CA TRP A 556 10.13 -10.79 34.26
C TRP A 556 10.19 -12.18 33.60
N VAL A 557 11.36 -12.51 33.06
CA VAL A 557 11.70 -13.84 32.54
C VAL A 557 13.10 -14.24 33.00
N GLY A 558 13.31 -15.53 33.23
CA GLY A 558 14.55 -16.07 33.74
C GLY A 558 14.74 -17.54 33.45
N PHE A 559 15.79 -18.11 34.04
CA PHE A 559 16.30 -19.44 33.73
C PHE A 559 16.61 -20.19 35.03
N ASP A 560 16.16 -21.43 35.11
CA ASP A 560 16.62 -22.41 36.10
C ASP A 560 17.67 -23.32 35.44
N PHE A 561 18.93 -23.20 35.85
CA PHE A 561 20.02 -24.04 35.33
C PHE A 561 20.08 -25.44 35.99
N GLY A 562 19.14 -25.77 36.89
CA GLY A 562 19.06 -27.03 37.64
C GLY A 562 20.15 -27.21 38.71
N ARG A 563 21.25 -26.46 38.60
CA ARG A 563 22.43 -26.45 39.47
C ARG A 563 23.00 -25.03 39.53
N GLU A 564 23.87 -24.78 40.51
CA GLU A 564 24.63 -23.55 40.57
C GLU A 564 25.65 -23.48 39.41
N VAL A 565 25.69 -22.35 38.71
CA VAL A 565 26.58 -22.07 37.58
C VAL A 565 27.22 -20.67 37.73
N PRO A 566 28.50 -20.49 37.34
CA PRO A 566 29.12 -19.17 37.26
C PRO A 566 28.90 -18.58 35.86
N VAL A 567 27.83 -17.81 35.69
CA VAL A 567 27.66 -16.97 34.48
C VAL A 567 28.72 -15.86 34.50
N SER A 568 29.53 -15.79 33.46
CA SER A 568 30.55 -14.74 33.27
C SER A 568 30.16 -13.70 32.21
N ARG A 569 29.22 -14.04 31.32
CA ARG A 569 28.74 -13.17 30.25
C ARG A 569 27.27 -13.45 29.96
N ILE A 570 26.51 -12.38 29.73
CA ILE A 570 25.13 -12.43 29.21
C ILE A 570 25.14 -11.74 27.86
N GLU A 571 24.50 -12.35 26.87
CA GLU A 571 24.21 -11.71 25.59
C GLU A 571 22.70 -11.63 25.43
N TYR A 572 22.17 -10.47 25.06
CA TYR A 572 20.74 -10.31 24.84
C TYR A 572 20.43 -9.45 23.62
N LEU A 573 19.27 -9.69 23.01
CA LEU A 573 18.75 -8.96 21.86
C LEU A 573 17.31 -8.55 22.16
N PRO A 574 17.04 -7.25 22.35
CA PRO A 574 15.68 -6.70 22.25
C PRO A 574 15.07 -6.97 20.88
N ARG A 575 13.73 -6.98 20.78
CA ARG A 575 13.01 -7.15 19.51
C ARG A 575 13.67 -6.44 18.33
N ASN A 576 14.04 -7.22 17.34
CA ASN A 576 14.93 -6.83 16.26
C ASN A 576 14.21 -6.89 14.90
N ASP A 577 14.86 -6.34 13.87
CA ASP A 577 14.39 -6.28 12.49
C ASP A 577 15.40 -6.82 11.47
N THR A 578 16.49 -7.44 11.95
CA THR A 578 17.65 -7.95 11.18
C THR A 578 18.15 -6.99 10.10
N ASN A 579 18.01 -5.67 10.32
CA ASN A 579 18.51 -4.62 9.42
C ASN A 579 19.88 -4.06 9.84
N GLY A 580 20.46 -4.56 10.93
CA GLY A 580 21.86 -4.32 11.27
C GLY A 580 22.84 -4.98 10.28
N ILE A 581 24.13 -4.77 10.54
CA ILE A 581 25.18 -5.65 10.03
C ILE A 581 25.43 -6.75 11.06
N TYR A 582 25.58 -7.99 10.62
CA TYR A 582 25.89 -9.13 11.48
C TYR A 582 27.11 -9.88 10.93
N PRO A 583 28.04 -10.35 11.80
CA PRO A 583 29.16 -11.20 11.40
C PRO A 583 28.74 -12.40 10.54
N ASP A 584 29.66 -12.88 9.71
CA ASP A 584 29.51 -14.01 8.77
C ASP A 584 28.47 -13.81 7.64
N MET A 585 27.61 -12.78 7.71
CA MET A 585 26.77 -12.37 6.59
C MET A 585 27.57 -11.63 5.52
N VAL A 586 27.12 -11.73 4.27
CA VAL A 586 27.84 -11.19 3.11
C VAL A 586 27.05 -10.06 2.46
N TYR A 587 27.68 -8.90 2.34
CA TYR A 587 27.04 -7.68 1.85
C TYR A 587 27.76 -7.15 0.60
N GLU A 588 27.04 -6.38 -0.20
CA GLU A 588 27.58 -5.69 -1.36
C GLU A 588 27.09 -4.24 -1.37
N LEU A 589 28.02 -3.29 -1.44
CA LEU A 589 27.69 -1.88 -1.52
C LEU A 589 27.58 -1.48 -2.99
N TRP A 590 26.45 -0.89 -3.36
CA TRP A 590 26.21 -0.32 -4.68
C TRP A 590 26.13 1.19 -4.58
N TYR A 591 26.53 1.88 -5.65
CA TYR A 591 26.27 3.29 -5.86
C TYR A 591 25.66 3.50 -7.24
N PHE A 592 24.83 4.55 -7.38
CA PHE A 592 24.24 4.89 -8.66
C PHE A 592 25.13 5.87 -9.43
N ASP A 593 25.46 5.56 -10.68
CA ASP A 593 26.20 6.43 -11.60
C ASP A 593 25.81 6.13 -13.05
N GLN A 594 25.95 7.13 -13.94
CA GLN A 594 25.80 6.94 -15.39
C GLN A 594 24.53 6.19 -15.81
N HIS A 595 23.42 6.40 -15.09
CA HIS A 595 22.11 5.78 -15.33
C HIS A 595 22.00 4.31 -14.91
N GLU A 596 22.96 3.76 -14.17
CA GLU A 596 22.95 2.38 -13.68
C GLU A 596 23.48 2.22 -12.23
N TRP A 597 23.22 1.04 -11.64
CA TRP A 597 23.83 0.64 -10.38
C TRP A 597 25.21 0.05 -10.64
N SER A 598 26.24 0.56 -9.97
CA SER A 598 27.62 0.05 -9.99
C SER A 598 28.02 -0.50 -8.61
N SER A 599 28.74 -1.61 -8.56
CA SER A 599 29.21 -2.22 -7.31
C SER A 599 30.53 -1.58 -6.85
N LEU A 600 30.61 -1.26 -5.55
CA LEU A 600 31.84 -0.89 -4.82
C LEU A 600 32.49 -2.11 -4.15
N GLY A 601 31.99 -3.30 -4.43
CA GLY A 601 32.53 -4.57 -3.98
C GLY A 601 31.71 -5.26 -2.91
N ARG A 602 32.04 -6.55 -2.73
CA ARG A 602 31.38 -7.49 -1.83
C ARG A 602 32.31 -7.80 -0.65
N LYS A 603 31.80 -7.75 0.59
CA LYS A 603 32.54 -8.04 1.83
C LYS A 603 31.70 -8.95 2.72
N SER A 604 32.33 -9.92 3.38
CA SER A 604 31.75 -10.58 4.56
C SER A 604 31.96 -9.68 5.78
N ALA A 605 30.94 -9.53 6.60
CA ALA A 605 31.07 -8.88 7.90
C ALA A 605 31.90 -9.76 8.85
N THR A 606 32.79 -9.12 9.62
CA THR A 606 33.48 -9.74 10.76
C THR A 606 33.10 -9.10 12.10
N ASP A 607 32.19 -8.12 12.05
CA ASP A 607 31.75 -7.27 13.15
C ASP A 607 30.36 -6.71 12.79
N TYR A 608 29.71 -5.97 13.70
CA TYR A 608 28.40 -5.35 13.51
C TYR A 608 28.47 -4.03 12.70
N SER A 609 29.52 -3.87 11.90
CA SER A 609 29.65 -2.83 10.88
C SER A 609 30.52 -3.33 9.73
N ILE A 610 30.39 -2.72 8.54
CA ILE A 610 31.34 -2.91 7.44
C ILE A 610 31.88 -1.56 6.99
N ARG A 611 33.21 -1.51 6.83
CA ARG A 611 33.91 -0.39 6.20
C ARG A 611 34.03 -0.58 4.70
N PHE A 612 33.72 0.45 3.93
CA PHE A 612 34.03 0.53 2.51
C PHE A 612 34.95 1.72 2.26
N ASP A 613 35.98 1.48 1.46
CA ASP A 613 37.00 2.44 1.07
C ASP A 613 36.67 2.96 -0.34
N ASP A 614 37.29 4.07 -0.73
CA ASP A 614 37.16 4.65 -2.08
C ASP A 614 35.72 4.92 -2.57
N VAL A 615 34.79 5.18 -1.64
CA VAL A 615 33.39 5.50 -1.97
C VAL A 615 33.29 6.94 -2.49
N PRO A 616 32.75 7.19 -3.70
CA PRO A 616 32.59 8.55 -4.23
C PRO A 616 31.73 9.44 -3.34
N LYS A 617 32.11 10.71 -3.15
CA LYS A 617 31.27 11.69 -2.44
C LYS A 617 30.07 12.10 -3.28
N GLY A 618 28.95 12.45 -2.63
CA GLY A 618 27.70 12.82 -3.31
C GLY A 618 26.92 11.65 -3.94
N ALA A 619 27.45 10.42 -3.86
CA ALA A 619 26.81 9.23 -4.41
C ALA A 619 25.55 8.82 -3.62
N LEU A 620 24.51 8.37 -4.33
CA LEU A 620 23.42 7.61 -3.74
C LEU A 620 23.85 6.15 -3.60
N LEU A 621 23.81 5.62 -2.38
CA LEU A 621 24.29 4.30 -2.01
C LEU A 621 23.12 3.34 -1.71
N TRP A 622 23.35 2.06 -1.94
CA TRP A 622 22.44 0.96 -1.57
C TRP A 622 23.28 -0.22 -1.08
N LEU A 623 23.16 -0.56 0.21
CA LEU A 623 23.80 -1.75 0.76
C LEU A 623 22.84 -2.93 0.64
N ARG A 624 23.33 -4.00 0.00
CA ARG A 624 22.57 -5.25 -0.18
C ARG A 624 23.07 -6.33 0.75
N ASN A 625 22.18 -7.11 1.36
CA ASN A 625 22.54 -8.36 2.04
C ASN A 625 22.33 -9.52 1.07
N LEU A 626 23.38 -10.30 0.87
CA LEU A 626 23.41 -11.46 -0.03
C LEU A 626 23.30 -12.79 0.71
N SER A 627 23.23 -12.77 2.03
CA SER A 627 22.94 -13.92 2.89
C SER A 627 21.45 -14.04 3.18
N GLU A 628 20.82 -12.99 3.73
CA GLU A 628 19.44 -13.05 4.22
C GLU A 628 18.72 -11.69 4.26
N GLY A 629 17.42 -11.73 4.57
CA GLY A 629 16.56 -10.55 4.62
C GLY A 629 16.20 -9.98 3.25
N LYS A 630 15.19 -9.09 3.21
CA LYS A 630 14.75 -8.41 1.99
C LYS A 630 14.50 -6.90 2.18
N GLU A 631 14.56 -6.41 3.41
CA GLU A 631 14.51 -4.98 3.71
C GLU A 631 15.89 -4.36 3.46
N GLU A 632 15.95 -3.47 2.49
CA GLU A 632 17.13 -2.73 2.07
C GLU A 632 16.70 -1.34 1.58
N ARG A 633 17.50 -0.30 1.83
CA ARG A 633 17.13 1.08 1.51
C ARG A 633 18.29 1.87 0.93
N ILE A 634 17.97 2.94 0.19
CA ILE A 634 18.96 3.88 -0.33
C ILE A 634 19.36 4.90 0.73
N PHE A 635 20.61 5.35 0.70
CA PHE A 635 21.14 6.35 1.63
C PHE A 635 22.26 7.19 0.98
N THR A 636 22.55 8.36 1.54
CA THR A 636 23.86 9.03 1.37
C THR A 636 24.70 8.88 2.62
N TYR A 637 26.01 9.10 2.49
CA TYR A 637 26.94 9.12 3.62
C TYR A 637 27.62 10.48 3.74
N GLU A 638 27.31 11.20 4.82
CA GLU A 638 27.81 12.55 5.09
C GLU A 638 28.22 12.66 6.56
N ASN A 639 29.31 13.37 6.86
CA ASN A 639 29.76 13.64 8.23
C ASN A 639 29.86 12.40 9.15
N GLY A 640 30.22 11.24 8.59
CA GLY A 640 30.33 9.97 9.32
C GLY A 640 28.99 9.28 9.62
N LYS A 641 27.90 9.63 8.90
CA LYS A 641 26.55 9.10 9.15
C LYS A 641 25.83 8.71 7.87
N GLN A 642 25.01 7.65 7.97
CA GLN A 642 24.03 7.27 6.96
C GLN A 642 22.79 8.17 7.05
N TYR A 643 22.38 8.76 5.93
CA TYR A 643 21.14 9.52 5.77
C TYR A 643 20.21 8.77 4.80
N TRP A 644 19.11 8.26 5.33
CA TRP A 644 18.16 7.42 4.59
C TRP A 644 17.20 8.24 3.74
N TYR A 645 16.84 7.69 2.58
CA TYR A 645 15.84 8.20 1.64
C TYR A 645 14.89 7.09 1.22
#